data_AF-A0A7V3LWU9-F1
#
_entry.id   AF-A0A7V3LWU9-F1
#
_cell.length_a   1.000
_cell.length_b   1.000
_cell.length_c   1.000
_cell.angle_alpha   90.00
_cell.angle_beta   90.00
_cell.angle_gamma   90.00
#
_symmetry.space_group_name_H-M   'P 1'
#
loop_
_entity.id
_entity.type
_entity.pdbx_description
1 polymer ?
#
loop_
_entity_poly.entity_id
_entity_poly.type
_entity_poly.pdbx_seq_one_letter_code
_entity_poly.pdbx_strand_id
1 'polypeptide(L)'
;MSRTSTHRIHLLVLLALLLALATLTACSDAKIKAKRATKAAAKAAAKATPTASDGSASQVMQTATAISQQVAATGTALSQETAATTTALSQEVAATGTAISEEVASTPVPPDSPVVQAGKGRWYAIDAISHSDNDVLDVLTLHLLRAQRTDQGLLLRIAFEYEGDAEMSIMGGVSRRDIRLTDASGNGYDLLDGDQAVISLNPNGHRFRPGGGVAGNLLFPLPEGKEPYPLHFPTYEPIEFRLEKEMEPPLAELKPGSYAVDQTLHSNDDDLAPIALRVDSVEVGEEDIIFHVAFVNTGRRGYKVSGPNGMNDAWLIDAERNQYVPIATSDNLATGIAPPDGWQPGQAHEGTITFPLPTAPGILRFTFRTYPAVTLTFDERGLQTASITSLTGGPPPATPTPKPSQVAYQRITQMLAQQAQAILDGDEEAYLAPFAPDLREEQRAIFRRMQQVPLSGYALELSPNEDLWGADQGEMHRVSVWGRYTLEGIPSDNDFRYTADYDFVQQGDSWQITAIDNGNFTPFWFLGDVVVDHSPHFLIFTRPDTEARTATLARELEAAYDDLKGKGLPVEPMNVAFFTGPEEDLYDLTGHGGTRLLGLAVAQYSFENNQVHVNSRAFFINGKAFAEHADDLAAGERASTITHEMVHLAL
;
A
#
# COMPACT_ATOMS: atom_id res chain seq x y z
N MET A 1 36.82 20.95 -22.55
CA MET A 1 36.81 21.46 -21.16
C MET A 1 35.98 20.60 -20.19
N SER A 2 35.66 19.32 -20.48
CA SER A 2 34.59 18.58 -19.76
C SER A 2 35.02 17.39 -18.87
N ARG A 3 36.31 17.20 -18.55
CA ARG A 3 36.72 16.12 -17.61
C ARG A 3 36.87 16.57 -16.15
N THR A 4 36.96 17.87 -15.89
CA THR A 4 37.18 18.42 -14.54
C THR A 4 35.89 18.68 -13.76
N SER A 5 34.74 18.84 -14.42
CA SER A 5 33.45 19.07 -13.75
C SER A 5 32.85 17.78 -13.17
N THR A 6 32.83 16.70 -13.94
CA THR A 6 32.31 15.39 -13.49
C THR A 6 33.08 14.83 -12.30
N HIS A 7 34.40 15.06 -12.24
CA HIS A 7 35.23 14.64 -11.10
C HIS A 7 34.95 15.46 -9.82
N ARG A 8 34.59 16.74 -9.93
CA ARG A 8 34.21 17.56 -8.78
C ARG A 8 32.84 17.16 -8.21
N ILE A 9 31.88 16.84 -9.08
CA ILE A 9 30.55 16.37 -8.67
C ILE A 9 30.66 15.03 -7.93
N HIS A 10 31.42 14.07 -8.46
CA HIS A 10 31.65 12.80 -7.76
C HIS A 10 32.39 12.97 -6.42
N LEU A 11 33.35 13.90 -6.33
CA LEU A 11 34.06 14.17 -5.08
C LEU A 11 33.14 14.81 -4.01
N LEU A 12 32.23 15.69 -4.41
CA LEU A 12 31.24 16.32 -3.53
C LEU A 12 30.20 15.31 -3.02
N VAL A 13 29.71 14.43 -3.89
CA VAL A 13 28.80 13.34 -3.51
C VAL A 13 29.48 12.36 -2.55
N LEU A 14 30.74 12.03 -2.78
CA LEU A 14 31.53 11.16 -1.88
C LEU A 14 31.75 11.82 -0.51
N LEU A 15 31.98 13.14 -0.47
CA LEU A 15 32.17 13.90 0.77
C LEU A 15 30.87 13.97 1.58
N ALA A 16 29.72 14.16 0.92
CA ALA A 16 28.40 14.16 1.55
C ALA A 16 28.04 12.79 2.15
N LEU A 17 28.34 11.70 1.41
CA LEU A 17 28.17 10.32 1.90
C LEU A 17 29.05 10.01 3.11
N LEU A 18 30.31 10.48 3.11
CA LEU A 18 31.22 10.31 4.25
C LEU A 18 30.76 11.11 5.48
N LEU A 19 30.20 12.31 5.29
CA LEU A 19 29.62 13.10 6.38
C LEU A 19 28.37 12.44 6.97
N ALA A 20 27.48 11.91 6.11
CA ALA A 20 26.28 11.18 6.54
C ALA A 20 26.62 9.89 7.29
N LEU A 21 27.67 9.18 6.87
CA LEU A 21 28.15 7.99 7.56
C LEU A 21 28.74 8.33 8.93
N ALA A 22 29.48 9.45 9.04
CA ALA A 22 30.04 9.92 10.30
C ALA A 22 28.94 10.32 11.31
N THR A 23 27.87 10.98 10.87
CA THR A 23 26.71 11.34 11.72
C THR A 23 25.90 10.12 12.16
N LEU A 24 25.68 9.14 11.28
CA LEU A 24 25.04 7.86 11.65
C LEU A 24 25.86 7.10 12.71
N THR A 25 27.19 7.12 12.57
CA THR A 25 28.10 6.47 13.53
C THR A 25 28.06 7.19 14.89
N ALA A 26 28.04 8.52 14.90
CA ALA A 26 27.91 9.31 16.12
C ALA A 26 26.55 9.12 16.82
N CYS A 27 25.46 9.00 16.05
CA CYS A 27 24.12 8.75 16.58
C CYS A 27 23.98 7.33 17.17
N SER A 28 24.61 6.33 16.53
CA SER A 28 24.71 4.97 17.05
C SER A 28 25.49 4.91 18.37
N ASP A 29 26.63 5.60 18.45
CA ASP A 29 27.44 5.69 19.67
C ASP A 29 26.69 6.41 20.82
N ALA A 30 25.90 7.45 20.51
CA ALA A 30 25.04 8.11 21.48
C ALA A 30 23.93 7.18 22.02
N LYS A 31 23.27 6.41 21.14
CA LYS A 31 22.27 5.39 21.53
C LYS A 31 22.89 4.28 22.39
N ILE A 32 24.10 3.83 22.06
CA ILE A 32 24.83 2.82 22.83
C ILE A 32 25.22 3.36 24.21
N LYS A 33 25.69 4.62 24.30
CA LYS A 33 26.00 5.28 25.59
C LYS A 33 24.75 5.45 26.45
N ALA A 34 23.62 5.88 25.87
CA ALA A 34 22.34 5.99 26.57
C ALA A 34 21.88 4.64 27.12
N LYS A 35 21.88 3.58 26.29
CA LYS A 35 21.49 2.22 26.72
C LYS A 35 22.40 1.67 27.81
N ARG A 36 23.70 1.98 27.79
CA ARG A 36 24.66 1.62 28.85
C ARG A 36 24.39 2.40 30.15
N ALA A 37 24.05 3.68 30.07
CA ALA A 37 23.68 4.49 31.23
C ALA A 37 22.39 3.98 31.91
N THR A 38 21.35 3.66 31.12
CA THR A 38 20.10 3.09 31.65
C THR A 38 20.32 1.72 32.29
N LYS A 39 21.16 0.87 31.68
CA LYS A 39 21.51 -0.45 32.24
C LYS A 39 22.36 -0.33 33.51
N ALA A 40 23.24 0.66 33.61
CA ALA A 40 24.01 0.95 34.81
C ALA A 40 23.12 1.46 35.95
N ALA A 41 22.14 2.33 35.64
CA ALA A 41 21.16 2.83 36.61
C ALA A 41 20.25 1.70 37.14
N ALA A 42 19.74 0.84 36.26
CA ALA A 42 18.93 -0.32 36.65
C ALA A 42 19.72 -1.32 37.53
N LYS A 43 21.02 -1.53 37.22
CA LYS A 43 21.91 -2.37 38.02
C LYS A 43 22.25 -1.77 39.38
N ALA A 44 22.33 -0.44 39.48
CA ALA A 44 22.52 0.26 40.75
C ALA A 44 21.27 0.18 41.63
N ALA A 45 20.07 0.32 41.05
CA ALA A 45 18.79 0.17 41.74
C ALA A 45 18.59 -1.28 42.27
N ALA A 46 18.93 -2.29 41.48
CA ALA A 46 18.81 -3.70 41.87
C ALA A 46 19.77 -4.15 42.99
N LYS A 47 20.81 -3.36 43.31
CA LYS A 47 21.83 -3.69 44.33
C LYS A 47 21.53 -3.07 45.70
N ALA A 48 20.51 -2.21 45.80
CA ALA A 48 20.09 -1.61 47.06
C ALA A 48 19.06 -2.52 47.76
N THR A 49 19.51 -3.42 48.62
CA THR A 49 18.62 -4.19 49.51
C THR A 49 18.10 -3.29 50.64
N PRO A 50 16.79 -3.23 50.91
CA PRO A 50 16.26 -2.36 51.96
C PRO A 50 16.44 -3.03 53.33
N THR A 51 17.34 -2.50 54.16
CA THR A 51 17.25 -2.69 55.61
C THR A 51 16.41 -1.55 56.18
N ALA A 52 15.33 -1.92 56.87
CA ALA A 52 14.28 -1.05 57.36
C ALA A 52 14.77 0.09 58.28
N SER A 53 14.51 1.33 57.86
CA SER A 53 14.10 2.44 58.73
C SER A 53 13.35 3.46 57.87
N ASP A 54 12.29 4.05 58.42
CA ASP A 54 11.24 4.84 57.74
C ASP A 54 11.70 6.15 57.05
N GLY A 55 13.00 6.36 56.85
CA GLY A 55 13.57 7.46 56.08
C GLY A 55 14.03 7.11 54.66
N SER A 56 14.24 5.82 54.33
CA SER A 56 14.95 5.44 53.09
C SER A 56 14.06 5.38 51.84
N ALA A 57 12.79 5.00 51.96
CA ALA A 57 11.87 4.88 50.81
C ALA A 57 11.56 6.24 50.15
N SER A 58 11.40 7.30 50.96
CA SER A 58 11.17 8.67 50.46
C SER A 58 12.40 9.22 49.71
N GLN A 59 13.61 8.93 50.20
CA GLN A 59 14.85 9.30 49.50
C GLN A 59 15.06 8.52 48.18
N VAL A 60 14.72 7.23 48.14
CA VAL A 60 14.79 6.43 46.91
C VAL A 60 13.79 6.94 45.86
N MET A 61 12.56 7.29 46.28
CA MET A 61 11.55 7.82 45.37
C MET A 61 11.91 9.23 44.85
N GLN A 62 12.44 10.11 45.71
CA GLN A 62 12.95 11.42 45.29
C GLN A 62 14.14 11.30 44.31
N THR A 63 15.03 10.33 44.54
CA THR A 63 16.17 10.08 43.64
C THR A 63 15.70 9.52 42.28
N ALA A 64 14.72 8.61 42.27
CA ALA A 64 14.14 8.08 41.04
C ALA A 64 13.44 9.17 40.20
N THR A 65 12.68 10.06 40.86
CA THR A 65 12.03 11.20 40.20
C THR A 65 13.05 12.18 39.61
N ALA A 66 14.11 12.51 40.35
CA ALA A 66 15.18 13.40 39.86
C ALA A 66 15.90 12.80 38.63
N ILE A 67 16.17 11.50 38.64
CA ILE A 67 16.77 10.79 37.50
C ILE A 67 15.82 10.81 36.29
N SER A 68 14.52 10.56 36.50
CA SER A 68 13.52 10.59 35.42
C SER A 68 13.41 11.97 34.78
N GLN A 69 13.41 13.04 35.59
CA GLN A 69 13.38 14.42 35.10
C GLN A 69 14.65 14.78 34.32
N GLN A 70 15.82 14.31 34.75
CA GLN A 70 17.08 14.56 34.05
C GLN A 70 17.18 13.79 32.73
N VAL A 71 16.64 12.57 32.66
CA VAL A 71 16.55 11.80 31.41
C VAL A 71 15.60 12.50 30.43
N ALA A 72 14.44 12.98 30.88
CA ALA A 72 13.50 13.71 30.05
C ALA A 72 14.11 15.02 29.49
N ALA A 73 14.78 15.81 30.34
CA ALA A 73 15.44 17.06 29.92
C ALA A 73 16.55 16.81 28.89
N THR A 74 17.33 15.73 29.07
CA THR A 74 18.39 15.34 28.14
C THR A 74 17.81 14.87 26.80
N GLY A 75 16.70 14.12 26.82
CA GLY A 75 15.98 13.70 25.62
C GLY A 75 15.44 14.89 24.81
N THR A 76 14.86 15.87 25.48
CA THR A 76 14.37 17.11 24.83
C THR A 76 15.51 17.90 24.19
N ALA A 77 16.65 18.07 24.88
CA ALA A 77 17.80 18.80 24.34
C ALA A 77 18.39 18.11 23.09
N LEU A 78 18.52 16.78 23.11
CA LEU A 78 18.97 16.00 21.94
C LEU A 78 18.00 16.08 20.76
N SER A 79 16.69 16.08 21.04
CA SER A 79 15.67 16.22 19.99
C SER A 79 15.74 17.60 19.33
N GLN A 80 15.92 18.66 20.12
CA GLN A 80 16.09 20.03 19.62
C GLN A 80 17.37 20.21 18.80
N GLU A 81 18.50 19.64 19.25
CA GLU A 81 19.78 19.70 18.52
C GLU A 81 19.71 18.91 17.20
N THR A 82 19.02 17.77 17.19
CA THR A 82 18.78 16.98 15.98
C THR A 82 17.92 17.76 14.99
N ALA A 83 16.81 18.36 15.45
CA ALA A 83 15.93 19.16 14.61
C ALA A 83 16.63 20.39 14.00
N ALA A 84 17.47 21.08 14.79
CA ALA A 84 18.26 22.21 14.32
C ALA A 84 19.27 21.79 13.25
N THR A 85 19.94 20.64 13.45
CA THR A 85 20.91 20.10 12.49
C THR A 85 20.25 19.65 11.19
N THR A 86 19.11 18.97 11.26
CA THR A 86 18.32 18.56 10.08
C THR A 86 17.82 19.77 9.29
N THR A 87 17.40 20.83 9.98
CA THR A 87 16.96 22.08 9.33
C THR A 87 18.12 22.76 8.61
N ALA A 88 19.30 22.86 9.25
CA ALA A 88 20.49 23.44 8.63
C ALA A 88 20.95 22.65 7.39
N LEU A 89 20.95 21.32 7.46
CA LEU A 89 21.27 20.45 6.32
C LEU A 89 20.25 20.59 5.18
N SER A 90 18.96 20.70 5.49
CA SER A 90 17.91 20.88 4.49
C SER A 90 18.07 22.22 3.75
N GLN A 91 18.45 23.28 4.47
CA GLN A 91 18.73 24.59 3.88
C GLN A 91 19.98 24.56 2.99
N GLU A 92 21.03 23.85 3.39
CA GLU A 92 22.27 23.72 2.61
C GLU A 92 22.06 22.87 1.33
N VAL A 93 21.27 21.79 1.43
CA VAL A 93 20.87 20.98 0.27
C VAL A 93 20.00 21.79 -0.69
N ALA A 94 19.04 22.57 -0.18
CA ALA A 94 18.21 23.46 -1.00
C ALA A 94 19.06 24.53 -1.71
N ALA A 95 19.98 25.18 -1.00
CA ALA A 95 20.89 26.17 -1.60
C ALA A 95 21.79 25.56 -2.67
N THR A 96 22.26 24.33 -2.48
CA THR A 96 23.07 23.60 -3.46
C THR A 96 22.25 23.15 -4.67
N GLY A 97 21.01 22.71 -4.45
CA GLY A 97 20.07 22.37 -5.52
C GLY A 97 19.76 23.57 -6.41
N THR A 98 19.51 24.74 -5.83
CA THR A 98 19.29 25.99 -6.58
C THR A 98 20.53 26.38 -7.39
N ALA A 99 21.73 26.28 -6.81
CA ALA A 99 22.98 26.59 -7.52
C ALA A 99 23.24 25.65 -8.71
N ILE A 100 22.92 24.35 -8.57
CA ILE A 100 23.02 23.38 -9.67
C ILE A 100 21.95 23.66 -10.74
N SER A 101 20.72 23.99 -10.36
CA SER A 101 19.66 24.35 -11.30
C SER A 101 19.99 25.64 -12.09
N GLU A 102 20.65 26.62 -11.47
CA GLU A 102 21.13 27.83 -12.17
C GLU A 102 22.33 27.53 -13.10
N GLU A 103 23.20 26.58 -12.75
CA GLU A 103 24.33 26.14 -13.60
C GLU A 103 23.85 25.29 -14.79
N VAL A 104 22.81 24.47 -14.61
CA VAL A 104 22.15 23.69 -15.68
C VAL A 104 21.30 24.60 -16.58
N ALA A 105 20.60 25.60 -16.03
CA ALA A 105 19.84 26.58 -16.81
C ALA A 105 20.72 27.53 -17.65
N SER A 106 22.00 27.68 -17.31
CA SER A 106 22.94 28.54 -18.04
C SER A 106 23.80 27.80 -19.08
N THR A 107 23.62 26.49 -19.22
CA THR A 107 24.19 25.73 -20.35
C THR A 107 23.14 25.65 -21.46
N PRO A 108 23.34 26.30 -22.62
CA PRO A 108 22.41 26.17 -23.73
C PRO A 108 22.44 24.72 -24.21
N VAL A 109 21.34 23.99 -24.02
CA VAL A 109 21.01 22.84 -24.87
C VAL A 109 20.96 23.40 -26.29
N PRO A 110 21.74 22.88 -27.25
CA PRO A 110 21.66 23.37 -28.61
C PRO A 110 20.22 23.15 -29.10
N PRO A 111 19.55 24.18 -29.64
CA PRO A 111 18.21 24.03 -30.17
C PRO A 111 18.26 23.01 -31.31
N ASP A 112 17.29 22.11 -31.31
CA ASP A 112 16.77 21.32 -32.41
C ASP A 112 17.73 21.03 -33.57
N SER A 113 18.04 19.74 -33.75
CA SER A 113 18.29 19.28 -35.11
C SER A 113 17.09 19.71 -35.96
N PRO A 114 17.28 20.40 -37.10
CA PRO A 114 16.17 20.91 -37.88
C PRO A 114 15.28 19.73 -38.28
N VAL A 115 14.10 19.64 -37.67
CA VAL A 115 13.05 18.72 -38.11
C VAL A 115 12.71 19.12 -39.54
N VAL A 116 12.80 18.18 -40.47
CA VAL A 116 12.34 18.41 -41.84
C VAL A 116 10.83 18.63 -41.77
N GLN A 117 10.40 19.91 -41.77
CA GLN A 117 8.99 20.27 -41.65
C GLN A 117 8.22 19.87 -42.91
N ALA A 118 7.04 19.29 -42.69
CA ALA A 118 6.10 18.97 -43.75
C ALA A 118 5.63 20.26 -44.45
N GLY A 119 5.93 20.39 -45.75
CA GLY A 119 5.44 21.49 -46.58
C GLY A 119 3.95 21.32 -46.97
N LYS A 120 3.41 22.24 -47.78
CA LYS A 120 2.13 21.99 -48.47
C LYS A 120 2.33 20.87 -49.50
N GLY A 121 1.58 19.79 -49.39
CA GLY A 121 1.75 18.61 -50.25
C GLY A 121 0.61 17.60 -50.10
N ARG A 122 0.56 16.61 -50.99
CA ARG A 122 -0.40 15.49 -50.91
C ARG A 122 0.17 14.38 -50.04
N TRP A 123 -0.65 13.86 -49.13
CA TRP A 123 -0.29 12.78 -48.22
C TRP A 123 -0.81 11.45 -48.74
N TYR A 124 -0.01 10.40 -48.59
CA TYR A 124 -0.36 9.06 -49.01
C TYR A 124 -0.11 8.08 -47.87
N ALA A 125 -1.12 7.28 -47.53
CA ALA A 125 -0.98 6.19 -46.58
C ALA A 125 -0.27 5.01 -47.26
N ILE A 126 0.74 4.43 -46.59
CA ILE A 126 1.49 3.27 -47.10
C ILE A 126 1.28 2.06 -46.18
N ASP A 127 1.66 2.19 -44.91
CA ASP A 127 1.62 1.13 -43.90
C ASP A 127 2.26 -0.19 -44.38
N ALA A 128 3.57 -0.14 -44.59
CA ALA A 128 4.37 -1.31 -44.98
C ALA A 128 5.46 -1.57 -43.93
N ILE A 129 5.87 -2.83 -43.79
CA ILE A 129 6.84 -3.27 -42.80
C ILE A 129 7.99 -4.03 -43.44
N SER A 130 9.14 -4.02 -42.79
CA SER A 130 10.31 -4.82 -43.15
C SER A 130 11.07 -5.23 -41.89
N HIS A 131 11.70 -6.40 -41.95
CA HIS A 131 12.50 -6.96 -40.88
C HIS A 131 13.98 -6.94 -41.26
N SER A 132 14.84 -6.89 -40.25
CA SER A 132 16.27 -6.91 -40.49
C SER A 132 16.78 -8.32 -40.78
N ASP A 133 17.75 -8.44 -41.69
CA ASP A 133 18.55 -9.65 -41.89
C ASP A 133 19.73 -9.75 -40.92
N ASN A 134 19.88 -8.78 -40.02
CA ASN A 134 20.91 -8.74 -39.00
C ASN A 134 20.37 -9.26 -37.65
N ASP A 135 21.03 -10.27 -37.09
CA ASP A 135 20.67 -10.91 -35.81
C ASP A 135 20.57 -9.95 -34.60
N VAL A 136 21.12 -8.73 -34.67
CA VAL A 136 21.03 -7.73 -33.59
C VAL A 136 19.84 -6.80 -33.78
N LEU A 137 19.39 -6.61 -35.02
CA LEU A 137 18.32 -5.68 -35.39
C LEU A 137 17.02 -6.41 -35.78
N ASP A 138 16.99 -7.74 -35.72
CA ASP A 138 15.81 -8.56 -36.02
C ASP A 138 14.61 -8.27 -35.08
N VAL A 139 14.90 -7.78 -33.87
CA VAL A 139 13.94 -7.26 -32.88
C VAL A 139 13.44 -5.85 -33.15
N LEU A 140 13.95 -5.19 -34.21
CA LEU A 140 13.45 -3.90 -34.69
C LEU A 140 12.71 -4.08 -36.00
N THR A 141 11.44 -3.73 -36.01
CA THR A 141 10.64 -3.72 -37.24
C THR A 141 10.68 -2.32 -37.84
N LEU A 142 11.10 -2.21 -39.11
CA LEU A 142 11.05 -0.98 -39.88
C LEU A 142 9.66 -0.82 -40.48
N HIS A 143 9.03 0.31 -40.22
CA HIS A 143 7.75 0.69 -40.78
C HIS A 143 7.91 1.88 -41.70
N LEU A 144 7.33 1.77 -42.90
CA LEU A 144 7.06 2.90 -43.77
C LEU A 144 5.59 3.30 -43.60
N LEU A 145 5.37 4.35 -42.82
CA LEU A 145 4.03 4.74 -42.36
C LEU A 145 3.27 5.46 -43.47
N ARG A 146 3.88 6.51 -44.03
CA ARG A 146 3.26 7.37 -45.03
C ARG A 146 4.30 8.11 -45.86
N ALA A 147 3.84 8.68 -46.96
CA ALA A 147 4.62 9.58 -47.80
C ALA A 147 3.90 10.91 -47.98
N GLN A 148 4.68 11.98 -48.13
CA GLN A 148 4.21 13.29 -48.52
C GLN A 148 4.94 13.73 -49.78
N ARG A 149 4.18 14.04 -50.83
CA ARG A 149 4.73 14.63 -52.05
C ARG A 149 4.69 16.15 -51.93
N THR A 150 5.85 16.77 -51.90
CA THR A 150 6.03 18.22 -51.77
C THR A 150 6.75 18.80 -52.98
N ASP A 151 6.83 20.12 -53.08
CA ASP A 151 7.62 20.79 -54.11
C ASP A 151 9.13 20.54 -53.96
N GLN A 152 9.59 20.16 -52.76
CA GLN A 152 11.00 19.90 -52.46
C GLN A 152 11.41 18.45 -52.71
N GLY A 153 10.45 17.53 -52.83
CA GLY A 153 10.72 16.11 -53.01
C GLY A 153 9.67 15.20 -52.41
N LEU A 154 10.05 13.93 -52.25
CA LEU A 154 9.25 12.90 -51.60
C LEU A 154 9.72 12.71 -50.15
N LEU A 155 8.90 13.13 -49.20
CA LEU A 155 9.14 12.95 -47.77
C LEU A 155 8.51 11.63 -47.32
N LEU A 156 9.32 10.71 -46.80
CA LEU A 156 8.88 9.44 -46.26
C LEU A 156 8.91 9.51 -44.73
N ARG A 157 7.79 9.16 -44.08
CA ARG A 157 7.73 8.97 -42.63
C ARG A 157 7.98 7.51 -42.32
N ILE A 158 9.06 7.24 -41.61
CA ILE A 158 9.42 5.89 -41.17
C ILE A 158 9.43 5.79 -39.64
N ALA A 159 9.32 4.57 -39.12
CA ALA A 159 9.49 4.29 -37.70
C ALA A 159 10.21 2.95 -37.50
N PHE A 160 11.01 2.84 -36.44
CA PHE A 160 11.53 1.57 -35.93
C PHE A 160 10.77 1.21 -34.65
N GLU A 161 10.07 0.09 -34.68
CA GLU A 161 9.39 -0.49 -33.51
C GLU A 161 10.29 -1.52 -32.85
N TYR A 162 10.40 -1.49 -31.52
CA TYR A 162 11.10 -2.51 -30.76
C TYR A 162 10.14 -3.55 -30.19
N GLU A 163 10.30 -4.79 -30.61
CA GLU A 163 9.44 -5.93 -30.26
C GLU A 163 9.96 -6.76 -29.07
N GLY A 164 11.10 -6.39 -28.50
CA GLY A 164 11.68 -7.11 -27.35
C GLY A 164 10.99 -6.79 -26.01
N ASP A 165 11.26 -7.63 -25.02
CA ASP A 165 10.68 -7.60 -23.67
C ASP A 165 11.53 -6.83 -22.64
N ALA A 166 12.80 -6.57 -22.95
CA ALA A 166 13.74 -5.83 -22.10
C ALA A 166 14.27 -4.57 -22.79
N GLU A 167 14.83 -3.62 -22.05
CA GLU A 167 15.44 -2.42 -22.66
C GLU A 167 16.65 -2.76 -23.53
N MET A 168 16.75 -2.15 -24.71
CA MET A 168 17.89 -2.34 -25.63
C MET A 168 18.59 -1.02 -25.93
N SER A 169 19.93 -1.07 -25.98
CA SER A 169 20.76 0.04 -26.47
C SER A 169 21.44 -0.38 -27.77
N ILE A 170 21.32 0.46 -28.80
CA ILE A 170 22.04 0.28 -30.06
C ILE A 170 23.24 1.21 -30.06
N MET A 171 24.42 0.66 -30.34
CA MET A 171 25.62 1.46 -30.56
C MET A 171 25.89 1.60 -32.05
N GLY A 172 25.81 2.82 -32.56
CA GLY A 172 26.09 3.13 -33.96
C GLY A 172 24.87 3.72 -34.66
N GLY A 173 24.94 3.80 -35.99
CA GLY A 173 23.88 4.28 -36.85
C GLY A 173 24.12 3.83 -38.28
N VAL A 174 23.13 3.99 -39.13
CA VAL A 174 23.30 3.74 -40.56
C VAL A 174 23.90 4.96 -41.26
N SER A 175 24.74 4.69 -42.25
CA SER A 175 25.28 5.75 -43.09
C SER A 175 24.18 6.28 -44.01
N ARG A 176 24.03 7.60 -44.05
CA ARG A 176 23.05 8.29 -44.93
C ARG A 176 23.21 7.91 -46.41
N ARG A 177 24.41 7.51 -46.84
CA ARG A 177 24.70 7.12 -48.24
C ARG A 177 24.17 5.74 -48.61
N ASP A 178 23.85 4.93 -47.61
CA ASP A 178 23.40 3.55 -47.78
C ASP A 178 21.86 3.45 -47.70
N ILE A 179 21.19 4.54 -47.30
CA ILE A 179 19.73 4.69 -47.41
C ILE A 179 19.41 5.24 -48.80
N ARG A 180 18.65 4.49 -49.60
CA ARG A 180 18.34 4.84 -51.00
C ARG A 180 16.90 4.59 -51.35
N LEU A 181 16.37 5.42 -52.23
CA LEU A 181 15.10 5.17 -52.90
C LEU A 181 15.39 4.76 -54.35
N THR A 182 14.62 3.82 -54.89
CA THR A 182 14.72 3.44 -56.31
C THR A 182 13.35 3.56 -56.98
N ASP A 183 13.31 3.61 -58.31
CA ASP A 183 12.08 3.46 -59.10
C ASP A 183 12.02 2.10 -59.81
N ALA A 184 10.89 1.80 -60.46
CA ALA A 184 10.70 0.56 -61.20
C ALA A 184 11.64 0.40 -62.42
N SER A 185 12.32 1.47 -62.84
CA SER A 185 13.33 1.45 -63.90
C SER A 185 14.75 1.22 -63.36
N GLY A 186 14.91 1.14 -62.04
CA GLY A 186 16.19 0.97 -61.36
C GLY A 186 16.98 2.26 -61.19
N ASN A 187 16.38 3.44 -61.42
CA ASN A 187 17.06 4.70 -61.13
C ASN A 187 17.11 4.88 -59.61
N GLY A 188 18.29 5.21 -59.09
CA GLY A 188 18.51 5.45 -57.66
C GLY A 188 18.46 6.92 -57.31
N TYR A 189 17.90 7.21 -56.14
CA TYR A 189 17.75 8.54 -55.56
C TYR A 189 18.38 8.54 -54.17
N ASP A 190 19.41 9.37 -53.99
CA ASP A 190 20.11 9.52 -52.71
C ASP A 190 19.28 10.34 -51.71
N LEU A 191 19.44 10.04 -50.43
CA LEU A 191 18.81 10.78 -49.34
C LEU A 191 19.31 12.24 -49.31
N LEU A 192 18.40 13.20 -49.46
CA LEU A 192 18.70 14.64 -49.36
C LEU A 192 18.80 15.05 -47.90
N ASP A 193 17.75 14.76 -47.13
CA ASP A 193 17.71 15.05 -45.71
C ASP A 193 17.06 13.95 -44.87
N GLY A 194 17.30 13.93 -43.56
CA GLY A 194 16.62 13.00 -42.68
C GLY A 194 16.91 13.19 -41.20
N ASP A 195 15.92 12.82 -40.39
CA ASP A 195 15.99 12.97 -38.94
C ASP A 195 17.07 12.07 -38.34
N GLN A 196 17.93 12.65 -37.49
CA GLN A 196 19.06 11.93 -36.92
C GLN A 196 18.64 10.77 -36.01
N ALA A 197 17.46 10.84 -35.38
CA ALA A 197 16.97 9.81 -34.47
C ALA A 197 16.75 8.45 -35.19
N VAL A 198 16.19 8.48 -36.41
CA VAL A 198 16.02 7.26 -37.24
C VAL A 198 17.30 6.81 -37.93
N ILE A 199 18.19 7.74 -38.30
CA ILE A 199 19.49 7.40 -38.91
C ILE A 199 20.43 6.75 -37.87
N SER A 200 20.40 7.25 -36.63
CA SER A 200 21.20 6.71 -35.53
C SER A 200 20.52 5.57 -34.78
N LEU A 201 19.30 5.18 -35.17
CA LEU A 201 18.48 4.18 -34.46
C LEU A 201 18.49 4.44 -32.95
N ASN A 202 18.21 5.68 -32.57
CA ASN A 202 18.31 6.14 -31.19
C ASN A 202 17.06 6.97 -30.86
N PRO A 203 16.18 6.48 -29.96
CA PRO A 203 15.01 7.22 -29.52
C PRO A 203 15.41 8.39 -28.62
N ASN A 204 15.90 9.47 -29.23
CA ASN A 204 16.25 10.75 -28.61
C ASN A 204 17.26 10.64 -27.43
N GLY A 205 18.24 9.74 -27.54
CA GLY A 205 19.28 9.56 -26.52
C GLY A 205 18.92 8.53 -25.44
N HIS A 206 17.79 7.84 -25.59
CA HIS A 206 17.32 6.83 -24.66
C HIS A 206 17.48 5.41 -25.21
N ARG A 207 17.23 4.42 -24.36
CA ARG A 207 17.13 3.02 -24.76
C ARG A 207 15.78 2.76 -25.41
N PHE A 208 15.73 1.81 -26.35
CA PHE A 208 14.46 1.23 -26.77
C PHE A 208 13.83 0.52 -25.58
N ARG A 209 12.56 0.81 -25.33
CA ARG A 209 11.73 0.14 -24.33
C ARG A 209 10.71 -0.75 -25.02
N PRO A 210 10.21 -1.81 -24.35
CA PRO A 210 9.23 -2.71 -24.95
C PRO A 210 8.05 -1.98 -25.62
N GLY A 211 7.81 -2.29 -26.88
CA GLY A 211 6.80 -1.67 -27.74
C GLY A 211 7.09 -0.23 -28.15
N GLY A 212 8.13 0.39 -27.63
CA GLY A 212 8.57 1.74 -27.99
C GLY A 212 9.35 1.77 -29.30
N GLY A 213 9.65 2.97 -29.77
CA GLY A 213 10.31 3.14 -31.04
C GLY A 213 10.83 4.55 -31.28
N VAL A 214 11.29 4.76 -32.50
CA VAL A 214 11.72 6.06 -33.01
C VAL A 214 11.17 6.27 -34.41
N ALA A 215 10.44 7.37 -34.61
CA ALA A 215 9.94 7.77 -35.91
C ALA A 215 10.61 9.04 -36.42
N GLY A 216 10.67 9.18 -37.74
CA GLY A 216 11.42 10.25 -38.38
C GLY A 216 11.11 10.37 -39.86
N ASN A 217 11.51 11.50 -40.41
CA ASN A 217 11.35 11.83 -41.81
C ASN A 217 12.64 11.53 -42.60
N LEU A 218 12.48 11.05 -43.83
CA LEU A 218 13.51 10.91 -44.84
C LEU A 218 13.07 11.66 -46.10
N LEU A 219 13.86 12.62 -46.56
CA LEU A 219 13.57 13.42 -47.74
C LEU A 219 14.42 12.94 -48.93
N PHE A 220 13.74 12.55 -50.00
CA PHE A 220 14.35 12.18 -51.27
C PHE A 220 13.98 13.19 -52.37
N PRO A 221 14.78 13.30 -53.44
CA PRO A 221 14.34 13.96 -54.67
C PRO A 221 13.05 13.34 -55.16
N LEU A 222 12.25 14.11 -55.88
CA LEU A 222 11.03 13.60 -56.49
C LEU A 222 11.39 12.54 -57.55
N PRO A 223 10.90 11.28 -57.46
CA PRO A 223 11.20 10.28 -58.46
C PRO A 223 10.67 10.68 -59.85
N GLU A 224 11.51 10.48 -60.87
CA GLU A 224 11.16 10.74 -62.28
C GLU A 224 10.62 9.50 -62.99
N GLY A 225 11.03 8.29 -62.55
CA GLY A 225 10.50 7.05 -63.10
C GLY A 225 9.18 6.61 -62.48
N LYS A 226 8.73 5.42 -62.90
CA LYS A 226 7.43 4.88 -62.52
C LYS A 226 7.49 4.11 -61.21
N GLU A 227 6.37 4.10 -60.51
CA GLU A 227 6.08 3.22 -59.36
C GLU A 227 6.11 1.72 -59.76
N PRO A 228 6.33 0.79 -58.80
CA PRO A 228 6.55 1.01 -57.36
C PRO A 228 7.93 1.61 -57.06
N TYR A 229 8.06 2.23 -55.88
CA TYR A 229 9.32 2.73 -55.36
C TYR A 229 9.83 1.79 -54.27
N PRO A 230 10.98 1.13 -54.45
CA PRO A 230 11.63 0.41 -53.36
C PRO A 230 12.47 1.36 -52.49
N LEU A 231 12.18 1.39 -51.18
CA LEU A 231 13.03 2.00 -50.16
C LEU A 231 14.02 0.96 -49.65
N HIS A 232 15.31 1.24 -49.84
CA HIS A 232 16.43 0.44 -49.34
C HIS A 232 16.96 1.08 -48.07
N PHE A 233 16.83 0.38 -46.95
CA PHE A 233 17.44 0.73 -45.68
C PHE A 233 18.47 -0.34 -45.31
N PRO A 234 19.70 0.01 -44.88
CA PRO A 234 20.75 -0.99 -44.68
C PRO A 234 20.32 -2.08 -43.71
N THR A 235 20.61 -3.34 -44.04
CA THR A 235 20.25 -4.56 -43.26
C THR A 235 18.75 -4.86 -43.19
N TYR A 236 17.90 -4.20 -43.97
CA TYR A 236 16.47 -4.51 -44.07
C TYR A 236 16.11 -4.93 -45.49
N GLU A 237 15.11 -5.81 -45.60
CA GLU A 237 14.52 -6.10 -46.90
C GLU A 237 13.91 -4.82 -47.51
N PRO A 238 14.06 -4.56 -48.82
CA PRO A 238 13.50 -3.36 -49.43
C PRO A 238 11.98 -3.28 -49.31
N ILE A 239 11.47 -2.13 -48.87
CA ILE A 239 10.03 -1.87 -48.81
C ILE A 239 9.58 -1.30 -50.15
N GLU A 240 8.82 -2.07 -50.92
CA GLU A 240 8.16 -1.59 -52.14
C GLU A 240 6.84 -0.88 -51.80
N PHE A 241 6.66 0.34 -52.28
CA PHE A 241 5.42 1.09 -52.06
C PHE A 241 4.94 1.87 -53.30
N ARG A 242 3.69 2.33 -53.23
CA ARG A 242 3.00 3.11 -54.27
C ARG A 242 2.24 4.28 -53.66
N LEU A 243 2.01 5.33 -54.42
CA LEU A 243 1.29 6.54 -53.98
C LEU A 243 -0.17 6.49 -54.42
N GLU A 244 -0.89 5.43 -54.03
CA GLU A 244 -2.26 5.18 -54.50
C GLU A 244 -3.33 5.73 -53.55
N LYS A 245 -3.12 5.64 -52.24
CA LYS A 245 -4.11 5.98 -51.21
C LYS A 245 -3.84 7.36 -50.61
N GLU A 246 -4.37 8.39 -51.26
CA GLU A 246 -4.35 9.75 -50.69
C GLU A 246 -5.08 9.76 -49.33
N MET A 247 -4.51 10.45 -48.34
CA MET A 247 -5.07 10.55 -47.00
C MET A 247 -5.13 12.01 -46.56
N GLU A 248 -6.06 12.30 -45.65
CA GLU A 248 -6.04 13.56 -44.91
C GLU A 248 -4.79 13.63 -44.02
N PRO A 249 -4.31 14.84 -43.70
CA PRO A 249 -3.23 15.00 -42.73
C PRO A 249 -3.57 14.30 -41.41
N PRO A 250 -2.57 13.75 -40.69
CA PRO A 250 -2.78 13.21 -39.35
C PRO A 250 -3.39 14.26 -38.42
N LEU A 251 -4.09 13.81 -37.37
CA LEU A 251 -4.53 14.69 -36.30
C LEU A 251 -3.32 15.49 -35.79
N ALA A 252 -3.34 16.80 -36.02
CA ALA A 252 -2.17 17.64 -35.79
C ALA A 252 -1.98 17.99 -34.31
N GLU A 253 -3.07 18.02 -33.52
CA GLU A 253 -3.06 18.56 -32.16
C GLU A 253 -4.04 17.81 -31.25
N LEU A 254 -3.63 17.57 -30.00
CA LEU A 254 -4.54 17.17 -28.93
C LEU A 254 -5.29 18.40 -28.43
N LYS A 255 -6.58 18.22 -28.11
CA LYS A 255 -7.33 19.28 -27.45
C LYS A 255 -6.91 19.40 -25.98
N PRO A 256 -6.50 20.60 -25.53
CA PRO A 256 -6.26 20.83 -24.11
C PRO A 256 -7.51 20.55 -23.28
N GLY A 257 -7.33 19.93 -22.12
CA GLY A 257 -8.43 19.52 -21.25
C GLY A 257 -8.08 18.37 -20.32
N SER A 258 -8.98 18.10 -19.38
CA SER A 258 -8.89 16.96 -18.46
C SER A 258 -9.85 15.86 -18.90
N TYR A 259 -9.36 14.63 -18.99
CA TYR A 259 -10.10 13.47 -19.46
C TYR A 259 -10.04 12.35 -18.41
N ALA A 260 -11.20 11.81 -18.03
CA ALA A 260 -11.28 10.64 -17.16
C ALA A 260 -10.85 9.37 -17.90
N VAL A 261 -10.09 8.51 -17.22
CA VAL A 261 -9.53 7.27 -17.77
C VAL A 261 -10.04 6.05 -16.99
N ASP A 262 -10.02 6.13 -15.66
CA ASP A 262 -10.54 5.13 -14.72
C ASP A 262 -10.11 3.68 -15.02
N GLN A 263 -8.81 3.46 -15.25
CA GLN A 263 -8.25 2.13 -15.50
C GLN A 263 -7.46 1.61 -14.29
N THR A 264 -7.62 0.32 -13.97
CA THR A 264 -6.83 -0.36 -12.93
C THR A 264 -6.04 -1.51 -13.56
N LEU A 265 -4.73 -1.49 -13.36
CA LEU A 265 -3.76 -2.41 -13.94
C LEU A 265 -3.13 -3.24 -12.81
N HIS A 266 -2.93 -4.52 -13.08
CA HIS A 266 -2.26 -5.45 -12.16
C HIS A 266 -0.86 -5.76 -12.67
N SER A 267 0.12 -5.80 -11.76
CA SER A 267 1.49 -6.10 -12.14
C SER A 267 1.62 -7.55 -12.62
N ASN A 268 2.48 -7.75 -13.61
CA ASN A 268 2.96 -9.05 -14.05
C ASN A 268 4.15 -9.55 -13.20
N ASP A 269 4.61 -8.76 -12.24
CA ASP A 269 5.65 -9.12 -11.28
C ASP A 269 4.99 -9.64 -9.99
N ASP A 270 5.38 -10.84 -9.56
CA ASP A 270 4.87 -11.47 -8.33
C ASP A 270 5.17 -10.60 -7.09
N ASP A 271 6.30 -9.87 -7.08
CA ASP A 271 6.69 -8.95 -6.01
C ASP A 271 5.84 -7.67 -6.01
N LEU A 272 5.07 -7.39 -7.05
CA LEU A 272 4.12 -6.28 -7.09
C LEU A 272 2.68 -6.74 -7.26
N ALA A 273 2.41 -8.05 -7.16
CA ALA A 273 1.07 -8.62 -7.25
C ALA A 273 0.01 -7.95 -6.33
N PRO A 274 0.30 -7.53 -5.09
CA PRO A 274 -0.70 -6.85 -4.27
C PRO A 274 -0.88 -5.37 -4.61
N ILE A 275 0.00 -4.77 -5.42
CA ILE A 275 -0.03 -3.35 -5.77
C ILE A 275 -0.65 -3.18 -7.15
N ALA A 276 -1.81 -2.54 -7.20
CA ALA A 276 -2.45 -2.16 -8.45
C ALA A 276 -2.01 -0.75 -8.86
N LEU A 277 -1.79 -0.53 -10.15
CA LEU A 277 -1.61 0.79 -10.72
C LEU A 277 -2.96 1.28 -11.24
N ARG A 278 -3.45 2.39 -10.69
CA ARG A 278 -4.64 3.07 -11.18
C ARG A 278 -4.23 4.26 -12.02
N VAL A 279 -4.85 4.43 -13.18
CA VAL A 279 -4.74 5.62 -14.02
C VAL A 279 -6.10 6.30 -13.99
N ASP A 280 -6.19 7.37 -13.22
CA ASP A 280 -7.45 8.03 -12.90
C ASP A 280 -7.87 8.97 -14.03
N SER A 281 -6.96 9.85 -14.43
CA SER A 281 -7.22 10.85 -15.46
C SER A 281 -5.94 11.23 -16.20
N VAL A 282 -6.13 11.92 -17.32
CA VAL A 282 -5.07 12.55 -18.09
C VAL A 282 -5.43 14.00 -18.37
N GLU A 283 -4.48 14.91 -18.14
CA GLU A 283 -4.59 16.32 -18.49
C GLU A 283 -3.69 16.60 -19.68
N VAL A 284 -4.26 17.19 -20.73
CA VAL A 284 -3.53 17.68 -21.89
C VAL A 284 -3.36 19.19 -21.73
N GLY A 285 -2.12 19.63 -21.61
CA GLY A 285 -1.72 21.04 -21.60
C GLY A 285 -1.38 21.57 -22.99
N GLU A 286 -0.74 22.74 -23.03
CA GLU A 286 -0.25 23.33 -24.29
C GLU A 286 1.07 22.68 -24.77
N GLU A 287 1.92 22.25 -23.83
CA GLU A 287 3.26 21.72 -24.11
C GLU A 287 3.49 20.32 -23.52
N ASP A 288 2.58 19.85 -22.68
CA ASP A 288 2.73 18.63 -21.91
C ASP A 288 1.42 17.82 -21.79
N ILE A 289 1.59 16.59 -21.31
CA ILE A 289 0.50 15.70 -20.95
C ILE A 289 0.81 15.08 -19.58
N ILE A 290 -0.15 15.16 -18.66
CA ILE A 290 0.01 14.80 -17.25
C ILE A 290 -0.93 13.63 -16.95
N PHE A 291 -0.36 12.51 -16.51
CA PHE A 291 -1.12 11.36 -16.03
C PHE A 291 -1.27 11.43 -14.52
N HIS A 292 -2.51 11.34 -14.03
CA HIS A 292 -2.81 11.18 -12.61
C HIS A 292 -2.92 9.70 -12.29
N VAL A 293 -2.05 9.23 -11.39
CA VAL A 293 -1.91 7.81 -11.10
C VAL A 293 -1.90 7.53 -9.60
N ALA A 294 -2.28 6.32 -9.24
CA ALA A 294 -2.21 5.83 -7.87
C ALA A 294 -1.68 4.39 -7.81
N PHE A 295 -0.72 4.13 -6.93
CA PHE A 295 -0.31 2.77 -6.59
C PHE A 295 -1.05 2.33 -5.33
N VAL A 296 -1.95 1.36 -5.46
CA VAL A 296 -2.90 0.97 -4.42
C VAL A 296 -2.59 -0.43 -3.92
N ASN A 297 -2.40 -0.57 -2.62
CA ASN A 297 -2.30 -1.89 -2.01
C ASN A 297 -3.68 -2.55 -1.93
N THR A 298 -3.94 -3.46 -2.85
CA THR A 298 -5.13 -4.32 -2.89
C THR A 298 -4.98 -5.57 -2.00
N GLY A 299 -3.80 -5.76 -1.40
CA GLY A 299 -3.55 -6.78 -0.41
C GLY A 299 -4.15 -6.45 0.97
N ARG A 300 -4.20 -7.48 1.82
CA ARG A 300 -4.79 -7.40 3.18
C ARG A 300 -3.83 -6.89 4.24
N ARG A 301 -2.54 -6.90 3.94
CA ARG A 301 -1.48 -6.57 4.89
C ARG A 301 -0.76 -5.33 4.44
N GLY A 302 -0.11 -4.67 5.40
CA GLY A 302 0.92 -3.71 5.08
C GLY A 302 1.91 -4.30 4.09
N TYR A 303 2.16 -3.62 2.99
CA TYR A 303 3.09 -4.07 1.96
C TYR A 303 4.25 -3.10 1.86
N LYS A 304 5.47 -3.63 1.84
CA LYS A 304 6.67 -2.83 1.71
C LYS A 304 7.63 -3.51 0.77
N VAL A 305 7.92 -2.83 -0.34
CA VAL A 305 8.95 -3.24 -1.29
C VAL A 305 10.00 -2.15 -1.41
N SER A 306 11.22 -2.59 -1.67
CA SER A 306 12.29 -1.74 -2.15
C SER A 306 12.39 -1.89 -3.67
N GLY A 307 12.19 -0.84 -4.45
CA GLY A 307 12.74 -0.77 -5.81
C GLY A 307 11.77 -0.84 -6.99
N PRO A 308 10.95 0.20 -7.20
CA PRO A 308 11.06 0.88 -8.51
C PRO A 308 11.43 2.37 -8.38
N ASN A 309 12.20 2.88 -9.35
CA ASN A 309 12.55 4.29 -9.43
C ASN A 309 11.39 5.01 -10.16
N GLY A 310 10.47 5.60 -9.39
CA GLY A 310 9.13 6.03 -9.86
C GLY A 310 9.09 6.78 -11.20
N MET A 311 10.04 7.68 -11.47
CA MET A 311 10.06 8.45 -12.72
C MET A 311 10.61 7.67 -13.93
N ASN A 312 11.66 6.87 -13.76
CA ASN A 312 12.35 6.27 -14.92
C ASN A 312 11.64 5.01 -15.45
N ASP A 313 10.66 4.51 -14.71
CA ASP A 313 9.94 3.27 -15.03
C ASP A 313 8.69 3.51 -15.87
N ALA A 314 8.31 4.76 -16.13
CA ALA A 314 7.21 5.13 -17.01
C ALA A 314 7.69 5.57 -18.39
N TRP A 315 6.94 5.25 -19.44
CA TRP A 315 7.10 5.83 -20.78
C TRP A 315 5.75 5.96 -21.49
N LEU A 316 5.70 6.87 -22.46
CA LEU A 316 4.55 7.12 -23.31
C LEU A 316 4.92 6.81 -24.76
N ILE A 317 4.01 6.21 -25.51
CA ILE A 317 4.19 5.88 -26.93
C ILE A 317 3.05 6.47 -27.73
N ASP A 318 3.35 7.11 -28.86
CA ASP A 318 2.33 7.72 -29.73
C ASP A 318 1.92 6.82 -30.91
N ALA A 319 1.02 7.31 -31.77
CA ALA A 319 0.48 6.56 -32.90
C ALA A 319 1.53 6.23 -33.98
N GLU A 320 2.65 6.94 -33.97
CA GLU A 320 3.78 6.72 -34.88
C GLU A 320 4.93 5.96 -34.22
N ARG A 321 4.69 5.45 -33.01
CA ARG A 321 5.65 4.69 -32.19
C ARG A 321 6.80 5.50 -31.62
N ASN A 322 6.70 6.83 -31.61
CA ASN A 322 7.68 7.62 -30.87
C ASN A 322 7.56 7.31 -29.38
N GLN A 323 8.69 7.01 -28.76
CA GLN A 323 8.79 6.86 -27.33
C GLN A 323 9.13 8.19 -26.65
N TYR A 324 8.42 8.50 -25.57
CA TYR A 324 8.65 9.66 -24.71
C TYR A 324 8.95 9.20 -23.28
N VAL A 325 9.88 9.90 -22.64
CA VAL A 325 10.21 9.73 -21.22
C VAL A 325 9.56 10.85 -20.40
N PRO A 326 9.30 10.64 -19.10
CA PRO A 326 8.77 11.69 -18.25
C PRO A 326 9.74 12.87 -18.15
N ILE A 327 9.20 14.08 -18.13
CA ILE A 327 9.93 15.34 -17.89
C ILE A 327 9.76 15.82 -16.45
N ALA A 328 8.71 15.37 -15.76
CA ALA A 328 8.49 15.65 -14.34
C ALA A 328 7.62 14.56 -13.70
N THR A 329 7.73 14.44 -12.38
CA THR A 329 6.82 13.66 -11.52
C THR A 329 6.53 14.43 -10.25
N SER A 330 5.40 14.16 -9.59
CA SER A 330 5.15 14.72 -8.25
C SER A 330 6.23 14.29 -7.24
N ASP A 331 6.49 15.12 -6.23
CA ASP A 331 7.50 14.85 -5.18
C ASP A 331 7.31 13.48 -4.52
N ASN A 332 6.05 13.07 -4.35
CA ASN A 332 5.68 11.80 -3.72
C ASN A 332 6.12 10.59 -4.56
N LEU A 333 6.15 10.71 -5.89
CA LEU A 333 6.56 9.63 -6.80
C LEU A 333 8.03 9.75 -7.25
N ALA A 334 8.66 10.91 -7.05
CA ALA A 334 10.04 11.17 -7.45
C ALA A 334 11.04 10.18 -6.81
N THR A 335 10.74 9.70 -5.61
CA THR A 335 11.61 8.76 -4.85
C THR A 335 11.24 7.29 -5.02
N GLY A 336 10.10 6.99 -5.66
CA GLY A 336 9.59 5.64 -5.84
C GLY A 336 8.07 5.57 -5.82
N ILE A 337 7.54 4.39 -6.16
CA ILE A 337 6.09 4.15 -6.11
C ILE A 337 5.58 3.87 -4.69
N ALA A 338 6.49 3.57 -3.76
CA ALA A 338 6.15 3.19 -2.39
C ALA A 338 6.16 4.41 -1.45
N PRO A 339 5.16 4.54 -0.56
CA PRO A 339 5.24 5.50 0.53
C PRO A 339 6.35 5.09 1.53
N PRO A 340 6.90 6.03 2.32
CA PRO A 340 8.08 5.78 3.18
C PRO A 340 7.93 4.59 4.14
N ASP A 341 6.73 4.40 4.69
CA ASP A 341 6.41 3.35 5.65
C ASP A 341 5.86 2.08 5.01
N GLY A 342 5.76 2.03 3.68
CA GLY A 342 5.00 1.01 2.96
C GLY A 342 3.50 1.30 2.94
N TRP A 343 2.76 0.59 2.10
CA TRP A 343 1.33 0.78 1.96
C TRP A 343 0.57 0.00 3.02
N GLN A 344 -0.36 0.64 3.71
CA GLN A 344 -1.42 -0.05 4.46
C GLN A 344 -2.43 -0.69 3.49
N PRO A 345 -3.24 -1.67 3.94
CA PRO A 345 -4.30 -2.25 3.13
C PRO A 345 -5.26 -1.17 2.59
N GLY A 346 -5.54 -1.18 1.30
CA GLY A 346 -6.37 -0.19 0.62
C GLY A 346 -5.74 1.19 0.45
N GLN A 347 -4.53 1.43 0.99
CA GLN A 347 -3.86 2.72 0.86
C GLN A 347 -3.43 2.96 -0.58
N ALA A 348 -3.75 4.15 -1.09
CA ALA A 348 -3.25 4.68 -2.36
C ALA A 348 -2.03 5.56 -2.12
N HIS A 349 -0.99 5.38 -2.95
CA HIS A 349 0.12 6.33 -3.08
C HIS A 349 -0.03 7.07 -4.41
N GLU A 350 -0.56 8.28 -4.34
CA GLU A 350 -1.02 9.06 -5.49
C GLU A 350 0.04 10.05 -5.96
N GLY A 351 0.03 10.34 -7.26
CA GLY A 351 0.88 11.35 -7.84
C GLY A 351 0.67 11.55 -9.33
N THR A 352 1.56 12.33 -9.93
CA THR A 352 1.49 12.68 -11.35
C THR A 352 2.76 12.30 -12.08
N ILE A 353 2.62 11.95 -13.35
CA ILE A 353 3.73 11.73 -14.29
C ILE A 353 3.49 12.59 -15.53
N THR A 354 4.41 13.50 -15.80
CA THR A 354 4.31 14.47 -16.90
C THR A 354 5.22 14.07 -18.04
N PHE A 355 4.69 14.05 -19.26
CA PHE A 355 5.42 13.82 -20.51
C PHE A 355 5.36 15.07 -21.39
N PRO A 356 6.32 15.28 -22.31
CA PRO A 356 6.16 16.26 -23.36
C PRO A 356 4.96 15.89 -24.25
N LEU A 357 4.33 16.89 -24.87
CA LEU A 357 3.20 16.67 -25.76
C LEU A 357 3.61 15.78 -26.96
N PRO A 358 2.93 14.64 -27.20
CA PRO A 358 3.25 13.75 -28.31
C PRO A 358 3.00 14.40 -29.68
N THR A 359 3.82 14.05 -30.67
CA THR A 359 3.75 14.66 -32.02
C THR A 359 2.75 13.95 -32.93
N ALA A 360 2.34 12.71 -32.61
CA ALA A 360 1.32 11.97 -33.34
C ALA A 360 0.26 11.37 -32.39
N PRO A 361 -0.65 12.19 -31.84
CA PRO A 361 -1.38 11.83 -30.62
C PRO A 361 -2.64 10.98 -30.79
N GLY A 362 -3.01 10.60 -32.03
CA GLY A 362 -4.28 9.89 -32.28
C GLY A 362 -4.47 8.62 -31.44
N ILE A 363 -3.37 7.95 -31.09
CA ILE A 363 -3.32 6.85 -30.13
C ILE A 363 -2.13 7.11 -29.21
N LEU A 364 -2.37 7.08 -27.90
CA LEU A 364 -1.33 7.14 -26.88
C LEU A 364 -1.33 5.87 -26.05
N ARG A 365 -0.16 5.32 -25.76
CA ARG A 365 0.01 4.17 -24.89
C ARG A 365 0.88 4.55 -23.70
N PHE A 366 0.25 4.68 -22.54
CA PHE A 366 0.93 4.90 -21.28
C PHE A 366 1.37 3.55 -20.70
N THR A 367 2.62 3.50 -20.27
CA THR A 367 3.27 2.27 -19.83
C THR A 367 4.07 2.54 -18.56
N PHE A 368 4.02 1.57 -17.64
CA PHE A 368 4.83 1.55 -16.43
C PHE A 368 5.46 0.15 -16.30
N ARG A 369 6.75 0.09 -15.97
CA ARG A 369 7.50 -1.17 -15.85
C ARG A 369 6.72 -2.19 -15.01
N THR A 370 6.68 -3.44 -15.47
CA THR A 370 5.94 -4.58 -14.87
C THR A 370 4.42 -4.57 -15.02
N TYR A 371 3.78 -3.45 -15.39
CA TYR A 371 2.33 -3.39 -15.60
C TYR A 371 1.99 -3.54 -17.10
N PRO A 372 0.75 -3.95 -17.44
CA PRO A 372 0.22 -3.74 -18.79
C PRO A 372 0.13 -2.25 -19.12
N ALA A 373 -0.26 -1.93 -20.36
CA ALA A 373 -0.38 -0.57 -20.82
C ALA A 373 -1.83 -0.06 -20.76
N VAL A 374 -2.00 1.25 -20.64
CA VAL A 374 -3.27 1.93 -20.96
C VAL A 374 -3.15 2.54 -22.35
N THR A 375 -3.98 2.09 -23.28
CA THR A 375 -4.13 2.69 -24.61
C THR A 375 -5.30 3.64 -24.62
N LEU A 376 -4.99 4.91 -24.90
CA LEU A 376 -5.90 6.02 -25.07
C LEU A 376 -6.05 6.32 -26.57
N THR A 377 -7.28 6.39 -27.06
CA THR A 377 -7.55 6.81 -28.45
C THR A 377 -8.20 8.19 -28.43
N PHE A 378 -7.61 9.14 -29.14
CA PHE A 378 -8.08 10.51 -29.27
C PHE A 378 -8.66 10.77 -30.66
N ASP A 379 -9.65 11.64 -30.73
CA ASP A 379 -10.14 12.22 -31.97
C ASP A 379 -10.25 13.74 -31.87
N GLU A 380 -10.85 14.36 -32.89
CA GLU A 380 -11.09 15.81 -32.92
C GLU A 380 -11.93 16.32 -31.74
N ARG A 381 -12.59 15.48 -30.95
CA ARG A 381 -13.42 15.89 -29.80
C ARG A 381 -12.71 15.67 -28.46
N GLY A 382 -11.59 14.97 -28.43
CA GLY A 382 -10.84 14.63 -27.21
C GLY A 382 -10.68 13.12 -27.05
N LEU A 383 -10.60 12.64 -25.80
CA LEU A 383 -10.48 11.22 -25.51
C LEU A 383 -11.77 10.46 -25.90
N GLN A 384 -11.64 9.46 -26.77
CA GLN A 384 -12.74 8.60 -27.20
C GLN A 384 -12.82 7.31 -26.39
N THR A 385 -11.69 6.64 -26.21
CA THR A 385 -11.63 5.36 -25.49
C THR A 385 -10.34 5.25 -24.67
N ALA A 386 -10.45 4.55 -23.54
CA ALA A 386 -9.33 4.07 -22.75
C ALA A 386 -9.49 2.55 -22.57
N SER A 387 -8.42 1.80 -22.79
CA SER A 387 -8.45 0.33 -22.68
C SER A 387 -7.09 -0.22 -22.22
N ILE A 388 -7.10 -1.38 -21.58
CA ILE A 388 -5.89 -2.08 -21.16
C ILE A 388 -5.37 -2.93 -22.31
N THR A 389 -4.09 -2.82 -22.63
CA THR A 389 -3.40 -3.57 -23.70
C THR A 389 -2.09 -4.16 -23.19
N SER A 390 -1.45 -5.03 -23.98
CA SER A 390 -0.07 -5.44 -23.69
C SER A 390 0.90 -4.25 -23.84
N LEU A 391 2.15 -4.40 -23.36
CA LEU A 391 3.21 -3.40 -23.57
C LEU A 391 3.45 -3.07 -25.05
N THR A 392 3.21 -4.03 -25.94
CA THR A 392 3.34 -3.89 -27.40
C THR A 392 2.03 -3.48 -28.09
N GLY A 393 0.93 -3.28 -27.36
CA GLY A 393 -0.37 -2.85 -27.90
C GLY A 393 -1.27 -3.98 -28.43
N GLY A 394 -0.89 -5.22 -28.17
CA GLY A 394 -1.74 -6.39 -28.41
C GLY A 394 -2.81 -6.56 -27.33
N PRO A 395 -3.51 -7.72 -27.33
CA PRO A 395 -4.49 -8.06 -26.31
C PRO A 395 -3.90 -7.93 -24.90
N PRO A 396 -4.68 -7.50 -23.90
CA PRO A 396 -4.20 -7.40 -22.53
C PRO A 396 -3.68 -8.76 -22.05
N PRO A 397 -2.64 -8.80 -21.22
CA PRO A 397 -2.25 -10.03 -20.54
C PRO A 397 -3.43 -10.56 -19.73
N ALA A 398 -3.52 -11.88 -19.58
CA ALA A 398 -4.56 -12.49 -18.77
C ALA A 398 -4.49 -11.91 -17.36
N THR A 399 -5.61 -11.37 -16.86
CA THR A 399 -5.69 -10.89 -15.49
C THR A 399 -5.28 -12.03 -14.55
N PRO A 400 -4.38 -11.80 -13.58
CA PRO A 400 -4.01 -12.82 -12.62
C PRO A 400 -5.27 -13.40 -11.98
N THR A 401 -5.46 -14.72 -12.07
CA THR A 401 -6.58 -15.35 -11.38
C THR A 401 -6.33 -15.20 -9.87
N PRO A 402 -7.32 -14.72 -9.08
CA PRO A 402 -7.14 -14.59 -7.64
C PRO A 402 -6.65 -15.89 -7.03
N LYS A 403 -5.66 -15.80 -6.13
CA LYS A 403 -5.14 -16.99 -5.45
C LYS A 403 -6.29 -17.66 -4.66
N PRO A 404 -6.31 -19.00 -4.52
CA PRO A 404 -7.34 -19.69 -3.73
C PRO A 404 -7.53 -19.10 -2.32
N SER A 405 -6.44 -18.72 -1.65
CA SER A 405 -6.47 -18.04 -0.34
C SER A 405 -7.11 -16.65 -0.37
N GLN A 406 -7.09 -15.97 -1.52
CA GLN A 406 -7.78 -14.69 -1.68
C GLN A 406 -9.29 -14.91 -1.75
N VAL A 407 -9.73 -15.87 -2.57
CA VAL A 407 -11.13 -16.25 -2.71
C VAL A 407 -11.70 -16.80 -1.39
N ALA A 408 -10.96 -17.68 -0.71
CA ALA A 408 -11.37 -18.30 0.55
C ALA A 408 -11.69 -17.25 1.62
N TYR A 409 -10.78 -16.30 1.84
CA TYR A 409 -11.00 -15.22 2.80
C TYR A 409 -12.22 -14.37 2.47
N GLN A 410 -12.43 -13.97 1.20
CA GLN A 410 -13.62 -13.17 0.87
C GLN A 410 -14.90 -13.91 1.27
N ARG A 411 -14.96 -15.22 0.96
CA ARG A 411 -16.10 -16.08 1.31
C ARG A 411 -16.24 -16.25 2.83
N ILE A 412 -15.14 -16.46 3.55
CA ILE A 412 -15.15 -16.65 5.01
C ILE A 412 -15.48 -15.36 5.74
N THR A 413 -14.92 -14.22 5.35
CA THR A 413 -15.27 -12.91 5.91
C THR A 413 -16.76 -12.63 5.73
N GLN A 414 -17.32 -12.90 4.55
CA GLN A 414 -18.75 -12.77 4.32
C GLN A 414 -19.57 -13.71 5.22
N MET A 415 -19.15 -14.96 5.36
CA MET A 415 -19.80 -15.95 6.21
C MET A 415 -19.77 -15.54 7.69
N LEU A 416 -18.62 -15.08 8.20
CA LEU A 416 -18.47 -14.60 9.58
C LEU A 416 -19.33 -13.36 9.84
N ALA A 417 -19.40 -12.42 8.89
CA ALA A 417 -20.26 -11.25 8.99
C ALA A 417 -21.75 -11.64 9.03
N GLN A 418 -22.18 -12.60 8.21
CA GLN A 418 -23.55 -13.13 8.23
C GLN A 418 -23.87 -13.82 9.56
N GLN A 419 -22.93 -14.62 10.07
CA GLN A 419 -23.07 -15.27 11.37
C GLN A 419 -23.19 -14.26 12.52
N ALA A 420 -22.37 -13.21 12.51
CA ALA A 420 -22.42 -12.15 13.51
C ALA A 420 -23.76 -11.39 13.44
N GLN A 421 -24.27 -11.11 12.25
CA GLN A 421 -25.57 -10.46 12.08
C GLN A 421 -26.73 -11.36 12.55
N ALA A 422 -26.68 -12.67 12.27
CA ALA A 422 -27.69 -13.62 12.72
C ALA A 422 -27.85 -13.65 14.24
N ILE A 423 -26.76 -13.44 14.99
CA ILE A 423 -26.81 -13.29 16.46
C ILE A 423 -27.63 -12.07 16.86
N LEU A 424 -27.38 -10.92 16.23
CA LEU A 424 -28.09 -9.67 16.54
C LEU A 424 -29.57 -9.73 16.13
N ASP A 425 -29.87 -10.44 15.04
CA ASP A 425 -31.24 -10.60 14.53
C ASP A 425 -32.03 -11.70 15.27
N GLY A 426 -31.38 -12.49 16.11
CA GLY A 426 -32.00 -13.64 16.78
C GLY A 426 -32.32 -14.81 15.84
N ASP A 427 -31.64 -14.90 14.69
CA ASP A 427 -31.82 -15.97 13.70
C ASP A 427 -30.92 -17.19 14.01
N GLU A 428 -31.47 -18.16 14.75
CA GLU A 428 -30.76 -19.39 15.13
C GLU A 428 -30.36 -20.22 13.89
N GLU A 429 -31.18 -20.25 12.84
CA GLU A 429 -30.90 -21.07 11.65
C GLU A 429 -29.74 -20.51 10.85
N ALA A 430 -29.74 -19.19 10.60
CA ALA A 430 -28.65 -18.52 9.90
C ALA A 430 -27.33 -18.58 10.69
N TYR A 431 -27.38 -18.46 12.02
CA TYR A 431 -26.20 -18.61 12.87
C TYR A 431 -25.62 -20.04 12.82
N LEU A 432 -26.47 -21.07 12.79
CA LEU A 432 -26.05 -22.47 12.78
C LEU A 432 -25.62 -23.01 11.41
N ALA A 433 -26.04 -22.35 10.32
CA ALA A 433 -25.77 -22.76 8.94
C ALA A 433 -24.29 -23.05 8.63
N PRO A 434 -23.31 -22.21 9.02
CA PRO A 434 -21.90 -22.44 8.70
C PRO A 434 -21.24 -23.55 9.53
N PHE A 435 -21.87 -24.08 10.58
CA PHE A 435 -21.28 -25.12 11.42
C PHE A 435 -21.53 -26.54 10.88
N ALA A 436 -20.50 -27.38 11.00
CA ALA A 436 -20.61 -28.82 10.80
C ALA A 436 -21.68 -29.43 11.72
N PRO A 437 -22.39 -30.49 11.28
CA PRO A 437 -23.49 -31.08 12.05
C PRO A 437 -23.15 -31.40 13.51
N ASP A 438 -21.92 -31.88 13.75
CA ASP A 438 -21.45 -32.29 15.08
C ASP A 438 -21.24 -31.12 16.04
N LEU A 439 -21.07 -29.89 15.54
CA LEU A 439 -20.93 -28.67 16.36
C LEU A 439 -22.26 -27.98 16.67
N ARG A 440 -23.33 -28.29 15.93
CA ARG A 440 -24.56 -27.48 15.95
C ARG A 440 -25.29 -27.50 17.30
N GLU A 441 -25.22 -28.60 18.03
CA GLU A 441 -25.89 -28.69 19.34
C GLU A 441 -25.23 -27.79 20.38
N GLU A 442 -23.89 -27.82 20.45
CA GLU A 442 -23.12 -26.95 21.34
C GLU A 442 -23.28 -25.47 20.97
N GLN A 443 -23.16 -25.14 19.67
CA GLN A 443 -23.32 -23.76 19.20
C GLN A 443 -24.76 -23.26 19.42
N ARG A 444 -25.77 -24.12 19.31
CA ARG A 444 -27.17 -23.75 19.65
C ARG A 444 -27.30 -23.35 21.12
N ALA A 445 -26.63 -24.05 22.03
CA ALA A 445 -26.65 -23.69 23.45
C ALA A 445 -25.99 -22.31 23.67
N ILE A 446 -24.86 -22.06 23.02
CA ILE A 446 -24.17 -20.76 23.06
C ILE A 446 -25.07 -19.65 22.51
N PHE A 447 -25.67 -19.85 21.33
CA PHE A 447 -26.59 -18.88 20.72
C PHE A 447 -27.71 -18.47 21.67
N ARG A 448 -28.36 -19.43 22.32
CA ARG A 448 -29.46 -19.16 23.26
C ARG A 448 -29.01 -18.38 24.48
N ARG A 449 -27.77 -18.58 24.95
CA ARG A 449 -27.19 -17.78 26.04
C ARG A 449 -26.87 -16.36 25.56
N MET A 450 -26.37 -16.20 24.33
CA MET A 450 -26.15 -14.89 23.73
C MET A 450 -27.43 -14.05 23.64
N GLN A 451 -28.57 -14.67 23.35
CA GLN A 451 -29.87 -14.00 23.33
C GLN A 451 -30.34 -13.48 24.71
N GLN A 452 -29.68 -13.88 25.80
CA GLN A 452 -29.97 -13.39 27.16
C GLN A 452 -29.05 -12.23 27.55
N VAL A 453 -28.03 -11.93 26.73
CA VAL A 453 -27.06 -10.86 26.96
C VAL A 453 -27.56 -9.60 26.25
N PRO A 454 -27.47 -8.42 26.88
CA PRO A 454 -27.86 -7.16 26.24
C PRO A 454 -26.79 -6.70 25.24
N LEU A 455 -26.60 -7.47 24.16
CA LEU A 455 -25.67 -7.14 23.08
C LEU A 455 -26.25 -5.96 22.28
N SER A 456 -25.47 -4.89 22.15
CA SER A 456 -25.79 -3.75 21.27
C SER A 456 -25.05 -3.83 19.93
N GLY A 457 -24.02 -4.67 19.84
CA GLY A 457 -23.22 -4.89 18.64
C GLY A 457 -22.37 -6.15 18.78
N TYR A 458 -22.14 -6.83 17.65
CA TYR A 458 -21.36 -8.05 17.59
C TYR A 458 -20.73 -8.18 16.19
N ALA A 459 -19.45 -8.54 16.13
CA ALA A 459 -18.70 -8.71 14.88
C ALA A 459 -17.74 -9.89 14.99
N LEU A 460 -17.59 -10.62 13.88
CA LEU A 460 -16.60 -11.68 13.71
C LEU A 460 -15.74 -11.36 12.49
N GLU A 461 -14.44 -11.35 12.66
CA GLU A 461 -13.48 -10.96 11.63
C GLU A 461 -12.30 -11.93 11.62
N LEU A 462 -11.77 -12.25 10.44
CA LEU A 462 -10.48 -12.93 10.36
C LEU A 462 -9.39 -11.99 10.87
N SER A 463 -8.43 -12.53 11.63
CA SER A 463 -7.26 -11.76 12.04
C SER A 463 -6.59 -11.11 10.81
N PRO A 464 -6.23 -9.81 10.85
CA PRO A 464 -5.67 -9.09 9.70
C PRO A 464 -4.39 -9.71 9.14
N ASN A 465 -3.65 -10.40 10.01
CA ASN A 465 -2.39 -11.07 9.71
C ASN A 465 -2.55 -12.58 9.56
N GLU A 466 -3.77 -13.07 9.34
CA GLU A 466 -4.00 -14.50 9.14
C GLU A 466 -3.59 -14.93 7.74
N ASP A 467 -2.80 -16.00 7.64
CA ASP A 467 -2.51 -16.64 6.36
C ASP A 467 -3.43 -17.86 6.23
N LEU A 468 -4.17 -17.94 5.13
CA LEU A 468 -5.10 -19.04 4.88
C LEU A 468 -4.40 -20.20 4.18
N TRP A 469 -3.51 -20.88 4.90
CA TRP A 469 -2.78 -22.07 4.44
C TRP A 469 -3.75 -23.24 4.23
N GLY A 470 -3.66 -23.92 3.10
CA GLY A 470 -4.53 -25.06 2.75
C GLY A 470 -5.84 -24.68 2.05
N ALA A 471 -6.09 -23.37 1.82
CA ALA A 471 -7.24 -22.91 1.06
C ALA A 471 -7.35 -23.50 -0.36
N ASP A 472 -6.23 -23.84 -0.99
CA ASP A 472 -6.14 -24.53 -2.28
C ASP A 472 -6.51 -26.02 -2.20
N GLN A 473 -6.38 -26.62 -1.01
CA GLN A 473 -6.75 -28.00 -0.71
C GLN A 473 -8.19 -28.12 -0.19
N GLY A 474 -8.86 -26.99 0.05
CA GLY A 474 -10.22 -26.96 0.59
C GLY A 474 -10.28 -27.22 2.10
N GLU A 475 -9.17 -27.13 2.83
CA GLU A 475 -9.12 -27.36 4.28
C GLU A 475 -8.12 -26.41 4.92
N MET A 476 -8.51 -25.75 6.01
CA MET A 476 -7.68 -24.83 6.78
C MET A 476 -7.83 -25.12 8.25
N HIS A 477 -6.73 -25.07 8.99
CA HIS A 477 -6.70 -25.35 10.42
C HIS A 477 -6.21 -24.15 11.21
N ARG A 478 -6.80 -23.97 12.39
CA ARG A 478 -6.40 -22.97 13.39
C ARG A 478 -6.34 -21.55 12.84
N VAL A 479 -7.32 -21.21 12.02
CA VAL A 479 -7.47 -19.87 11.45
C VAL A 479 -7.97 -18.94 12.54
N SER A 480 -7.19 -17.93 12.89
CA SER A 480 -7.53 -17.00 13.97
C SER A 480 -8.70 -16.07 13.58
N VAL A 481 -9.78 -16.16 14.35
CA VAL A 481 -10.98 -15.32 14.24
C VAL A 481 -11.08 -14.43 15.48
N TRP A 482 -11.24 -13.13 15.25
CA TRP A 482 -11.49 -12.13 16.29
C TRP A 482 -12.99 -11.91 16.42
N GLY A 483 -13.47 -12.01 17.65
CA GLY A 483 -14.81 -11.59 18.02
C GLY A 483 -14.77 -10.26 18.77
N ARG A 484 -15.67 -9.36 18.42
CA ARG A 484 -15.86 -8.07 19.09
C ARG A 484 -17.32 -7.89 19.46
N TYR A 485 -17.58 -7.37 20.65
CA TYR A 485 -18.94 -7.08 21.08
C TYR A 485 -19.05 -5.83 21.95
N THR A 486 -20.23 -5.22 21.91
CA THR A 486 -20.61 -4.10 22.76
C THR A 486 -21.89 -4.44 23.51
N LEU A 487 -22.07 -3.85 24.68
CA LEU A 487 -23.21 -4.08 25.56
C LEU A 487 -24.09 -2.83 25.62
N GLU A 488 -25.40 -3.01 25.78
CA GLU A 488 -26.35 -1.92 25.91
C GLU A 488 -26.04 -1.09 27.17
N GLY A 489 -26.01 0.25 27.03
CA GLY A 489 -25.75 1.18 28.14
C GLY A 489 -24.27 1.32 28.55
N ILE A 490 -23.35 0.53 27.97
CA ILE A 490 -21.90 0.65 28.19
C ILE A 490 -21.31 1.68 27.21
N PRO A 491 -20.33 2.51 27.63
CA PRO A 491 -19.65 3.45 26.74
C PRO A 491 -19.06 2.80 25.49
N SER A 492 -19.15 3.49 24.35
CA SER A 492 -18.72 2.94 23.05
C SER A 492 -17.21 2.74 22.92
N ASP A 493 -16.41 3.34 23.80
CA ASP A 493 -14.95 3.13 23.92
C ASP A 493 -14.60 1.96 24.85
N ASN A 494 -15.59 1.17 25.28
CA ASN A 494 -15.43 -0.06 26.04
C ASN A 494 -15.91 -1.27 25.20
N ASP A 495 -15.17 -1.57 24.12
CA ASP A 495 -15.41 -2.67 23.19
C ASP A 495 -14.68 -3.95 23.62
N PHE A 496 -15.44 -5.00 23.95
CA PHE A 496 -14.87 -6.27 24.37
C PHE A 496 -14.38 -7.08 23.17
N ARG A 497 -13.22 -7.72 23.33
CA ARG A 497 -12.59 -8.53 22.27
C ARG A 497 -12.19 -9.90 22.80
N TYR A 498 -12.30 -10.89 21.93
CA TYR A 498 -11.79 -12.24 22.17
C TYR A 498 -11.25 -12.85 20.87
N THR A 499 -10.50 -13.93 21.00
CA THR A 499 -9.94 -14.65 19.86
C THR A 499 -10.27 -16.13 19.98
N ALA A 500 -10.61 -16.75 18.85
CA ALA A 500 -10.82 -18.18 18.73
C ALA A 500 -10.14 -18.70 17.46
N ASP A 501 -9.64 -19.93 17.51
CA ASP A 501 -9.03 -20.62 16.38
C ASP A 501 -10.10 -21.51 15.73
N TYR A 502 -10.39 -21.30 14.44
CA TYR A 502 -11.41 -22.05 13.70
C TYR A 502 -10.74 -22.97 12.67
N ASP A 503 -11.28 -24.18 12.53
CA ASP A 503 -10.98 -25.04 11.40
C ASP A 503 -12.11 -24.93 10.37
N PHE A 504 -11.73 -24.82 9.09
CA PHE A 504 -12.65 -24.67 7.98
C PHE A 504 -12.43 -25.76 6.93
N VAL A 505 -13.52 -26.38 6.46
CA VAL A 505 -13.52 -27.32 5.34
C VAL A 505 -14.47 -26.82 4.25
N GLN A 506 -14.03 -26.88 3.00
CA GLN A 506 -14.82 -26.48 1.85
C GLN A 506 -15.84 -27.57 1.50
N GLN A 507 -17.11 -27.16 1.36
CA GLN A 507 -18.20 -28.00 0.87
C GLN A 507 -18.84 -27.34 -0.35
N GLY A 508 -18.47 -27.82 -1.54
CA GLY A 508 -18.85 -27.18 -2.80
C GLY A 508 -18.30 -25.75 -2.87
N ASP A 509 -19.19 -24.77 -2.95
CA ASP A 509 -18.83 -23.35 -3.00
C ASP A 509 -18.79 -22.65 -1.64
N SER A 510 -19.14 -23.33 -0.56
CA SER A 510 -19.21 -22.77 0.78
C SER A 510 -18.12 -23.32 1.69
N TRP A 511 -17.74 -22.55 2.71
CA TRP A 511 -16.90 -23.02 3.80
C TRP A 511 -17.77 -23.43 4.98
N GLN A 512 -17.35 -24.46 5.69
CA GLN A 512 -18.01 -24.95 6.90
C GLN A 512 -16.99 -24.99 8.05
N ILE A 513 -17.41 -24.53 9.23
CA ILE A 513 -16.63 -24.57 10.46
C ILE A 513 -16.73 -25.98 11.05
N THR A 514 -15.58 -26.66 11.22
CA THR A 514 -15.51 -28.04 11.68
C THR A 514 -14.91 -28.21 13.08
N ALA A 515 -14.16 -27.22 13.55
CA ALA A 515 -13.70 -27.15 14.94
C ALA A 515 -13.59 -25.69 15.38
N ILE A 516 -13.73 -25.47 16.68
CA ILE A 516 -13.51 -24.18 17.33
C ILE A 516 -12.70 -24.46 18.59
N ASP A 517 -11.59 -23.75 18.74
CA ASP A 517 -10.81 -23.72 19.98
C ASP A 517 -10.85 -22.28 20.52
N ASN A 518 -11.49 -22.10 21.67
CA ASN A 518 -11.59 -20.79 22.30
C ASN A 518 -10.32 -20.54 23.10
N GLY A 519 -9.62 -19.45 22.81
CA GLY A 519 -8.47 -19.03 23.60
C GLY A 519 -8.88 -18.41 24.94
N ASN A 520 -7.90 -17.80 25.61
CA ASN A 520 -8.17 -16.95 26.76
C ASN A 520 -9.01 -15.72 26.36
N PHE A 521 -9.64 -15.09 27.35
CA PHE A 521 -10.61 -14.01 27.18
C PHE A 521 -11.91 -14.45 26.51
N THR A 522 -12.31 -15.70 26.75
CA THR A 522 -13.56 -16.26 26.23
C THR A 522 -14.76 -15.49 26.80
N PRO A 523 -15.80 -15.15 25.99
CA PRO A 523 -16.98 -14.47 26.50
C PRO A 523 -17.68 -15.26 27.62
N PHE A 524 -18.17 -14.56 28.64
CA PHE A 524 -18.74 -15.16 29.86
C PHE A 524 -19.83 -16.22 29.60
N TRP A 525 -20.66 -16.00 28.58
CA TRP A 525 -21.78 -16.87 28.19
C TRP A 525 -21.35 -18.09 27.36
N PHE A 526 -20.11 -18.19 26.91
CA PHE A 526 -19.60 -19.41 26.26
C PHE A 526 -19.36 -20.51 27.30
N LEU A 527 -18.90 -20.11 28.49
CA LEU A 527 -18.54 -21.02 29.58
C LEU A 527 -19.74 -21.63 30.31
N GLY A 528 -20.95 -21.06 30.16
CA GLY A 528 -22.13 -21.55 30.85
C GLY A 528 -23.32 -20.61 30.77
N ASP A 529 -24.43 -21.04 31.38
CA ASP A 529 -25.65 -20.23 31.46
C ASP A 529 -25.36 -18.90 32.19
N VAL A 530 -26.10 -17.87 31.82
CA VAL A 530 -25.85 -16.50 32.24
C VAL A 530 -27.13 -15.91 32.82
N VAL A 531 -26.99 -15.17 33.91
CA VAL A 531 -28.02 -14.28 34.44
C VAL A 531 -27.45 -12.87 34.39
N VAL A 532 -28.24 -11.94 33.87
CA VAL A 532 -27.86 -10.53 33.77
C VAL A 532 -28.73 -9.73 34.72
N ASP A 533 -28.10 -9.04 35.66
CA ASP A 533 -28.75 -8.13 36.61
C ASP A 533 -28.23 -6.70 36.40
N HIS A 534 -29.04 -5.73 36.81
CA HIS A 534 -28.76 -4.31 36.60
C HIS A 534 -28.88 -3.55 37.92
N SER A 535 -27.88 -2.73 38.19
CA SER A 535 -27.94 -1.67 39.19
C SER A 535 -27.80 -0.30 38.50
N PRO A 536 -27.99 0.83 39.21
CA PRO A 536 -27.88 2.16 38.60
C PRO A 536 -26.58 2.41 37.81
N HIS A 537 -25.44 1.83 38.24
CA HIS A 537 -24.12 2.06 37.63
C HIS A 537 -23.40 0.76 37.21
N PHE A 538 -24.06 -0.40 37.29
CA PHE A 538 -23.45 -1.67 36.88
C PHE A 538 -24.38 -2.57 36.07
N LEU A 539 -23.79 -3.19 35.06
CA LEU A 539 -24.28 -4.38 34.39
C LEU A 539 -23.56 -5.60 34.98
N ILE A 540 -24.30 -6.49 35.63
CA ILE A 540 -23.74 -7.59 36.43
C ILE A 540 -24.09 -8.92 35.77
N PHE A 541 -23.06 -9.64 35.35
CA PHE A 541 -23.16 -10.99 34.80
C PHE A 541 -22.87 -12.02 35.89
N THR A 542 -23.79 -12.94 36.10
CA THR A 542 -23.65 -14.00 37.12
C THR A 542 -24.07 -15.37 36.57
N ARG A 543 -23.84 -16.41 37.38
CA ARG A 543 -24.33 -17.77 37.12
C ARG A 543 -25.66 -18.02 37.85
N PRO A 544 -26.57 -18.86 37.31
CA PRO A 544 -27.87 -19.13 37.95
C PRO A 544 -27.78 -19.61 39.41
N ASP A 545 -26.75 -20.36 39.78
CA ASP A 545 -26.53 -20.87 41.14
C ASP A 545 -26.02 -19.80 42.13
N THR A 546 -25.70 -18.60 41.64
CA THR A 546 -25.17 -17.48 42.42
C THR A 546 -26.18 -16.35 42.65
N GLU A 547 -27.40 -16.49 42.13
CA GLU A 547 -28.46 -15.45 42.13
C GLU A 547 -28.74 -14.86 43.52
N ALA A 548 -28.78 -15.69 44.56
CA ALA A 548 -29.02 -15.24 45.94
C ALA A 548 -27.95 -14.27 46.48
N ARG A 549 -26.76 -14.23 45.84
CA ARG A 549 -25.63 -13.36 46.23
C ARG A 549 -25.52 -12.12 45.35
N THR A 550 -26.15 -12.10 44.18
CA THR A 550 -26.12 -10.98 43.22
C THR A 550 -26.64 -9.68 43.84
N ALA A 551 -27.74 -9.72 44.59
CA ALA A 551 -28.27 -8.52 45.27
C ALA A 551 -27.35 -7.96 46.37
N THR A 552 -26.52 -8.80 46.99
CA THR A 552 -25.50 -8.33 47.94
C THR A 552 -24.34 -7.70 47.21
N LEU A 553 -23.87 -8.36 46.15
CA LEU A 553 -22.82 -7.84 45.29
C LEU A 553 -23.19 -6.47 44.69
N ALA A 554 -24.39 -6.34 44.11
CA ALA A 554 -24.86 -5.09 43.54
C ALA A 554 -24.81 -3.94 44.55
N ARG A 555 -25.22 -4.17 45.80
CA ARG A 555 -25.14 -3.16 46.87
C ARG A 555 -23.70 -2.81 47.24
N GLU A 556 -22.79 -3.78 47.28
CA GLU A 556 -21.38 -3.54 47.58
C GLU A 556 -20.68 -2.76 46.45
N LEU A 557 -21.01 -3.06 45.19
CA LEU A 557 -20.55 -2.33 44.00
C LEU A 557 -21.03 -0.87 44.01
N GLU A 558 -22.32 -0.63 44.25
CA GLU A 558 -22.87 0.72 44.32
C GLU A 558 -22.29 1.54 45.48
N ALA A 559 -22.08 0.91 46.65
CA ALA A 559 -21.42 1.58 47.77
C ALA A 559 -19.98 1.98 47.45
N ALA A 560 -19.23 1.10 46.76
CA ALA A 560 -17.88 1.42 46.30
C ALA A 560 -17.88 2.54 45.25
N TYR A 561 -18.81 2.51 44.30
CA TYR A 561 -19.00 3.57 43.32
C TYR A 561 -19.23 4.94 43.97
N ASP A 562 -20.17 5.02 44.91
CA ASP A 562 -20.50 6.27 45.62
C ASP A 562 -19.31 6.78 46.45
N ASP A 563 -18.54 5.89 47.09
CA ASP A 563 -17.33 6.26 47.83
C ASP A 563 -16.24 6.85 46.92
N LEU A 564 -15.96 6.21 45.79
CA LEU A 564 -14.96 6.70 44.83
C LEU A 564 -15.40 8.03 44.18
N LYS A 565 -16.67 8.15 43.82
CA LYS A 565 -17.26 9.39 43.32
C LYS A 565 -17.19 10.51 44.36
N GLY A 566 -17.49 10.21 45.63
CA GLY A 566 -17.36 11.15 46.74
C GLY A 566 -15.92 11.62 46.98
N LYS A 567 -14.93 10.78 46.64
CA LYS A 567 -13.49 11.10 46.65
C LYS A 567 -13.02 11.89 45.40
N GLY A 568 -13.91 12.12 44.43
CA GLY A 568 -13.62 12.87 43.21
C GLY A 568 -12.88 12.07 42.14
N LEU A 569 -12.91 10.73 42.21
CA LEU A 569 -12.36 9.88 41.14
C LEU A 569 -13.31 9.83 39.93
N PRO A 570 -12.77 9.75 38.71
CA PRO A 570 -13.56 9.72 37.48
C PRO A 570 -14.11 8.30 37.24
N VAL A 571 -15.19 7.95 37.94
CA VAL A 571 -15.91 6.69 37.74
C VAL A 571 -16.84 6.76 36.53
N GLU A 572 -16.91 5.67 35.77
CA GLU A 572 -17.74 5.58 34.55
C GLU A 572 -19.25 5.57 34.86
N PRO A 573 -20.11 6.14 33.99
CA PRO A 573 -21.55 6.14 34.22
C PRO A 573 -22.16 4.74 34.35
N MET A 574 -21.59 3.75 33.68
CA MET A 574 -22.00 2.35 33.72
C MET A 574 -20.77 1.44 33.57
N ASN A 575 -20.62 0.48 34.48
CA ASN A 575 -19.50 -0.45 34.55
C ASN A 575 -19.97 -1.89 34.31
N VAL A 576 -19.07 -2.77 33.88
CA VAL A 576 -19.36 -4.20 33.70
C VAL A 576 -18.70 -5.02 34.80
N ALA A 577 -19.48 -5.88 35.46
CA ALA A 577 -19.00 -6.80 36.47
C ALA A 577 -19.36 -8.25 36.11
N PHE A 578 -18.38 -9.16 36.18
CA PHE A 578 -18.54 -10.60 35.99
C PHE A 578 -18.32 -11.32 37.33
N PHE A 579 -19.36 -11.93 37.87
CA PHE A 579 -19.26 -12.83 39.02
C PHE A 579 -19.01 -14.26 38.51
N THR A 580 -17.77 -14.70 38.58
CA THR A 580 -17.36 -16.00 38.04
C THR A 580 -17.80 -17.13 38.96
N GLY A 581 -17.98 -18.34 38.41
CA GLY A 581 -18.26 -19.53 39.21
C GLY A 581 -16.95 -20.12 39.78
N PRO A 582 -16.44 -21.21 39.18
CA PRO A 582 -15.15 -21.80 39.57
C PRO A 582 -13.95 -20.90 39.19
N GLU A 583 -12.77 -21.24 39.73
CA GLU A 583 -11.51 -20.54 39.43
C GLU A 583 -11.06 -20.71 37.97
N GLU A 584 -11.46 -21.80 37.32
CA GLU A 584 -11.20 -22.06 35.90
C GLU A 584 -11.87 -21.01 35.00
N ASP A 585 -13.13 -20.66 35.27
CA ASP A 585 -13.83 -19.56 34.57
C ASP A 585 -13.03 -18.26 34.64
N LEU A 586 -12.42 -17.95 35.80
CA LEU A 586 -11.63 -16.73 35.96
C LEU A 586 -10.39 -16.74 35.05
N TYR A 587 -9.72 -17.89 34.93
CA TYR A 587 -8.59 -18.06 34.02
C TYR A 587 -9.03 -17.90 32.56
N ASP A 588 -10.12 -18.55 32.15
CA ASP A 588 -10.60 -18.49 30.77
C ASP A 588 -11.06 -17.07 30.39
N LEU A 589 -11.60 -16.30 31.35
CA LEU A 589 -12.05 -14.93 31.14
C LEU A 589 -10.93 -13.90 31.15
N THR A 590 -9.84 -14.13 31.90
CA THR A 590 -8.85 -13.08 32.20
C THR A 590 -7.41 -13.46 31.88
N GLY A 591 -7.13 -14.74 31.62
CA GLY A 591 -5.78 -15.30 31.53
C GLY A 591 -5.03 -15.40 32.88
N HIS A 592 -5.68 -15.03 33.99
CA HIS A 592 -5.12 -15.06 35.34
C HIS A 592 -5.75 -16.19 36.17
N GLY A 593 -4.92 -17.10 36.71
CA GLY A 593 -5.36 -18.25 37.51
C GLY A 593 -4.37 -18.61 38.61
N GLY A 594 -4.78 -19.42 39.59
CA GLY A 594 -3.95 -19.80 40.73
C GLY A 594 -3.74 -18.69 41.75
N THR A 595 -4.56 -17.64 41.72
CA THR A 595 -4.44 -16.46 42.55
C THR A 595 -5.56 -16.44 43.59
N ARG A 596 -5.24 -16.24 44.88
CA ARG A 596 -6.23 -16.03 45.98
C ARG A 596 -6.94 -14.66 45.89
N LEU A 597 -7.07 -14.11 44.70
CA LEU A 597 -7.70 -12.81 44.47
C LEU A 597 -9.21 -12.95 44.65
N LEU A 598 -9.80 -12.05 45.44
CA LEU A 598 -11.26 -11.95 45.61
C LEU A 598 -11.91 -11.25 44.42
N GLY A 599 -11.18 -10.34 43.76
CA GLY A 599 -11.60 -9.66 42.54
C GLY A 599 -10.40 -9.19 41.75
N LEU A 600 -10.63 -8.83 40.49
CA LEU A 600 -9.62 -8.39 39.53
C LEU A 600 -10.25 -7.37 38.58
N ALA A 601 -9.71 -6.16 38.54
CA ALA A 601 -9.97 -5.24 37.45
C ALA A 601 -9.08 -5.57 36.24
N VAL A 602 -9.69 -5.72 35.07
CA VAL A 602 -8.98 -6.01 33.82
C VAL A 602 -9.25 -4.91 32.81
N ALA A 603 -8.17 -4.37 32.24
CA ALA A 603 -8.20 -3.52 31.07
C ALA A 603 -7.46 -4.21 29.91
N GLN A 604 -8.09 -4.30 28.75
CA GLN A 604 -7.48 -4.79 27.52
C GLN A 604 -7.04 -3.61 26.65
N TYR A 605 -5.88 -3.75 25.98
CA TYR A 605 -5.31 -2.69 25.15
C TYR A 605 -5.01 -3.20 23.75
N SER A 606 -5.23 -2.37 22.72
CA SER A 606 -4.64 -2.56 21.39
C SER A 606 -3.54 -1.54 21.12
N PHE A 607 -2.65 -1.89 20.20
CA PHE A 607 -1.62 -0.99 19.67
C PHE A 607 -1.92 -0.76 18.19
N GLU A 608 -2.43 0.42 17.86
CA GLU A 608 -2.79 0.82 16.50
C GLU A 608 -2.07 2.14 16.18
N ASN A 609 -1.40 2.23 15.03
CA ASN A 609 -0.71 3.46 14.59
C ASN A 609 0.28 4.07 15.63
N ASN A 610 1.03 3.22 16.35
CA ASN A 610 1.90 3.61 17.47
C ASN A 610 1.18 4.31 18.64
N GLN A 611 -0.14 4.16 18.74
CA GLN A 611 -0.95 4.62 19.86
C GLN A 611 -1.50 3.42 20.64
N VAL A 612 -1.63 3.60 21.96
CA VAL A 612 -2.26 2.61 22.83
C VAL A 612 -3.73 2.98 22.96
N HIS A 613 -4.61 2.06 22.60
CA HIS A 613 -6.04 2.21 22.78
C HIS A 613 -6.48 1.26 23.88
N VAL A 614 -7.29 1.76 24.83
CA VAL A 614 -7.99 0.90 25.78
C VAL A 614 -9.20 0.36 25.05
N ASN A 615 -9.29 -0.96 24.90
CA ASN A 615 -10.42 -1.61 24.23
C ASN A 615 -11.54 -1.81 25.22
N SER A 616 -11.28 -2.58 26.29
CA SER A 616 -12.31 -2.90 27.28
C SER A 616 -11.82 -2.76 28.71
N ARG A 617 -12.75 -2.46 29.61
CA ARG A 617 -12.58 -2.33 31.06
C ARG A 617 -13.71 -3.10 31.75
N ALA A 618 -13.37 -4.08 32.57
CA ALA A 618 -14.34 -4.82 33.35
C ALA A 618 -13.80 -5.29 34.69
N PHE A 619 -14.72 -5.51 35.62
CA PHE A 619 -14.44 -6.07 36.93
C PHE A 619 -14.81 -7.55 36.95
N PHE A 620 -13.90 -8.40 37.42
CA PHE A 620 -14.12 -9.84 37.61
C PHE A 620 -14.07 -10.17 39.09
N ILE A 621 -15.00 -10.99 39.55
CA ILE A 621 -15.11 -11.40 40.95
C ILE A 621 -15.02 -12.89 41.00
N ASN A 622 -14.05 -13.40 41.77
CA ASN A 622 -13.84 -14.82 41.93
C ASN A 622 -14.92 -15.38 42.87
N GLY A 623 -15.99 -15.97 42.31
CA GLY A 623 -17.12 -16.43 43.12
C GLY A 623 -16.75 -17.53 44.11
N LYS A 624 -15.76 -18.38 43.78
CA LYS A 624 -15.22 -19.39 44.70
C LYS A 624 -14.51 -18.74 45.89
N ALA A 625 -13.57 -17.83 45.65
CA ALA A 625 -12.89 -17.12 46.74
C ALA A 625 -13.88 -16.27 47.56
N PHE A 626 -14.84 -15.63 46.87
CA PHE A 626 -15.92 -14.88 47.50
C PHE A 626 -16.81 -15.77 48.38
N ALA A 627 -17.02 -17.04 48.00
CA ALA A 627 -17.79 -18.01 48.74
C ALA A 627 -17.04 -18.64 49.92
N GLU A 628 -15.79 -19.05 49.71
CA GLU A 628 -14.93 -19.67 50.73
C GLU A 628 -14.57 -18.68 51.84
N HIS A 629 -14.49 -17.40 51.51
CA HIS A 629 -14.21 -16.32 52.45
C HIS A 629 -15.47 -15.58 52.95
N ALA A 630 -16.66 -16.07 52.64
CA ALA A 630 -17.92 -15.45 53.07
C ALA A 630 -18.07 -15.41 54.60
N ASP A 631 -17.53 -16.43 55.29
CA ASP A 631 -17.62 -16.63 56.75
C ASP A 631 -16.39 -16.13 57.53
N ASP A 632 -15.22 -15.99 56.88
CA ASP A 632 -13.94 -15.63 57.52
C ASP A 632 -13.52 -14.16 57.33
N LEU A 633 -13.98 -13.49 56.27
CA LEU A 633 -13.72 -12.06 56.07
C LEU A 633 -14.86 -11.25 56.69
N ALA A 634 -14.51 -10.34 57.60
CA ALA A 634 -15.49 -9.35 58.07
C ALA A 634 -15.99 -8.56 56.84
N ALA A 635 -17.27 -8.21 56.78
CA ALA A 635 -17.89 -7.52 55.63
C ALA A 635 -17.10 -6.28 55.14
N GLY A 636 -16.26 -5.67 55.98
CA GLY A 636 -15.35 -4.58 55.60
C GLY A 636 -14.19 -4.96 54.67
N GLU A 637 -13.70 -6.20 54.68
CA GLU A 637 -12.58 -6.62 53.82
C GLU A 637 -13.04 -6.86 52.37
N ARG A 638 -14.23 -7.44 52.17
CA ARG A 638 -14.84 -7.59 50.82
C ARG A 638 -15.11 -6.24 50.17
N ALA A 639 -15.76 -5.34 50.92
CA ALA A 639 -16.02 -3.98 50.46
C ALA A 639 -14.70 -3.26 50.13
N SER A 640 -13.67 -3.39 50.97
CA SER A 640 -12.35 -2.81 50.72
C SER A 640 -11.69 -3.35 49.45
N THR A 641 -11.84 -4.64 49.14
CA THR A 641 -11.30 -5.20 47.89
C THR A 641 -12.08 -4.71 46.68
N ILE A 642 -13.42 -4.72 46.72
CA ILE A 642 -14.23 -4.17 45.62
C ILE A 642 -13.86 -2.71 45.36
N THR A 643 -13.75 -1.89 46.40
CA THR A 643 -13.31 -0.50 46.27
C THR A 643 -11.87 -0.40 45.72
N HIS A 644 -10.95 -1.25 46.16
CA HIS A 644 -9.57 -1.27 45.63
C HIS A 644 -9.53 -1.57 44.13
N GLU A 645 -10.26 -2.59 43.68
CA GLU A 645 -10.28 -2.97 42.27
C GLU A 645 -10.99 -1.93 41.41
N MET A 646 -12.06 -1.30 41.92
CA MET A 646 -12.72 -0.20 41.22
C MET A 646 -11.82 1.04 41.07
N VAL A 647 -10.83 1.25 41.94
CA VAL A 647 -9.83 2.31 41.74
C VAL A 647 -9.02 2.07 40.47
N HIS A 648 -8.66 0.81 40.15
CA HIS A 648 -7.94 0.47 38.93
C HIS A 648 -8.79 0.65 37.67
N LEU A 649 -10.12 0.64 37.76
CA LEU A 649 -10.99 0.96 36.63
C LEU A 649 -11.13 2.47 36.42
N ALA A 650 -11.00 3.27 37.49
CA ALA A 650 -11.13 4.73 37.45
C ALA A 650 -9.82 5.46 37.12
N LEU A 651 -8.67 4.79 37.17
CA LEU A 651 -7.33 5.35 36.93
C LEU A 651 -6.64 4.65 35.77
#